data_AF-A0A3A8Z070-F1
#
_entry.id   AF-A0A3A8Z070-F1
#
_cell.length_a   1.000
_cell.length_b   1.000
_cell.length_c   1.000
_cell.angle_alpha   90.00
_cell.angle_beta   90.00
_cell.angle_gamma   90.00
#
_symmetry.space_group_name_H-M   'P 1'
#
loop_
_entity.id
_entity.type
_entity.pdbx_description
1 polymer ?
#
loop_
_entity_poly.entity_id
_entity_poly.type
_entity_poly.pdbx_seq_one_letter_code
_entity_poly.pdbx_strand_id
1 'polypeptide(L)'
;MKPATQLFTETVQLFRDNNKEYHNLLNKAKDMAAEKRDNEATALQMCELCTTNPAEHQMILEETNRMTGIPSKSVEDAFFMYAKDKTGFPPKMLVDYLQKAADYCHLKQPLLGMTDAKAVHNVQKKVAEGKLLRFRFGKNAQAIRSVTQLYYAFIKSYCEPKEDAITQTAPLMKDAVVEQAASDAVEQATAENVPIISVEEVGALDEIVETAEGSALQGETTSVPANDQSLVDFSQDGTYLFTKPVSYTYKGEVYPAKSWNRIYVEICGLLFADYRDAFMGIMNEDIPGYNTLAFADERNYRRMRVPKSFAPGYYLESNLDATTIVRKIRGLHQLFGLGDKLRISYRSEDGGGETSEKAPNKEWIIVQLKARGLTYQDKRNWGGCLWIVGDHGLDAFIQECRIKGYKLSYKADGCKTYPNRPVWWTKDHPKQPIKATPVIPTGEGQISLDAFKQFLIQEKGLADRTAGNYSTSIRMIEAYIQRNHLDFSLLNADATGAQKIFDFLMARPDFEQINIQRHRQFSAALVQFVIFLRQDGSIAHGGEQKLTGKKTIIETVFDVLRQAGKPMTVSEIYQAIIRDNLYPFGAQNPQSVVYSKVSLAYRQTDTRIREGRDVLIRAEKDGRRVFQVMSAKEAAAFLENQQRKSELETASPWVEYEAVLKQAFPKGFQKESVLDMKKLRKRWAEIHGEELRDSNEIVRLQLTAHCVDTGKRWYLAELLLSDEDRWTVLQYIERVLNSGKPVLYYSSIYAALEHQLESAVLTEDLLVSYLLATCQDRYILREHYLTNDRHAQVNLPEEITDVMLAYGRPIHTDELKQALHHFPPNQVERELHIHSEFIMDAFHTYFHESMADLTAQELDQIAAFIQEELDNQGYMIGDWIQRKLVQLYPETAERLSFLTPLGVRGAVAYKLRNRFTFSGPVITLKGNTMSMTDIFAMFCQRHAPFTLDELTAFAKECDSTIYMDTVHRNCARVSETEFVETGAVRWDIPRVDAAIALHCPGKYVSLKNIQYFDAFPYVGYSWNSYLLEQYVATVSKNFTLMHSSYAKNNVSGAIVRRDAGLDFFDDVLADILANAPVDLEKDPCLEHLANAGYITRKKLSSINEIITRAKMLRSQKG
;
A
#
# COMPACT_ATOMS: atom_id res chain seq x y z
N MET A 1 -61.25 50.44 4.25
CA MET A 1 -60.23 49.37 4.32
C MET A 1 -60.35 48.53 3.07
N LYS A 2 -59.25 48.26 2.36
CA LYS A 2 -59.27 47.54 1.08
C LYS A 2 -59.42 46.03 1.34
N PRO A 3 -60.16 45.28 0.51
CA PRO A 3 -60.41 43.84 0.73
C PRO A 3 -59.14 42.99 0.86
N ALA A 4 -58.09 43.38 0.14
CA ALA A 4 -56.80 42.67 0.12
C ALA A 4 -56.07 42.69 1.48
N THR A 5 -56.25 43.74 2.29
CA THR A 5 -55.57 43.86 3.59
C THR A 5 -56.19 42.94 4.63
N GLN A 6 -57.50 42.72 4.56
CA GLN A 6 -58.20 41.85 5.50
C GLN A 6 -57.92 40.37 5.21
N LEU A 7 -57.96 39.99 3.92
CA LEU A 7 -57.64 38.62 3.50
C LEU A 7 -56.19 38.25 3.85
N PHE A 8 -55.25 39.18 3.68
CA PHE A 8 -53.85 39.00 4.08
C PHE A 8 -53.71 38.81 5.60
N THR A 9 -54.43 39.61 6.40
CA THR A 9 -54.38 39.53 7.87
C THR A 9 -54.97 38.20 8.36
N GLU A 10 -56.10 37.76 7.81
CA GLU A 10 -56.73 36.48 8.15
C GLU A 10 -55.87 35.28 7.74
N THR A 11 -55.17 35.36 6.60
CA THR A 11 -54.26 34.31 6.13
C THR A 11 -53.02 34.17 7.01
N VAL A 12 -52.44 35.29 7.45
CA VAL A 12 -51.31 35.31 8.39
C VAL A 12 -51.73 34.79 9.76
N GLN A 13 -52.96 35.08 10.19
CA GLN A 13 -53.49 34.56 11.44
C GLN A 13 -53.72 33.04 11.38
N LEU A 14 -54.28 32.52 10.26
CA LEU A 14 -54.44 31.08 10.04
C LEU A 14 -53.11 30.32 10.05
N PHE A 15 -52.05 30.92 9.49
CA PHE A 15 -50.70 30.37 9.55
C PHE A 15 -50.14 30.28 10.97
N ARG A 16 -50.40 31.30 11.80
CA ARG A 16 -49.94 31.33 13.20
C ARG A 16 -50.69 30.36 14.08
N ASP A 17 -52.01 30.30 13.94
CA ASP A 17 -52.87 29.58 14.90
C ASP A 17 -53.01 28.09 14.54
N ASN A 18 -52.99 27.73 13.25
CA ASN A 18 -53.09 26.33 12.82
C ASN A 18 -52.29 26.06 11.53
N ASN A 19 -50.96 26.10 11.66
CA ASN A 19 -50.02 25.95 10.55
C ASN A 19 -50.27 24.68 9.69
N LYS A 20 -50.69 23.57 10.33
CA LYS A 20 -50.98 22.32 9.62
C LYS A 20 -52.17 22.45 8.67
N GLU A 21 -53.20 23.21 9.05
CA GLU A 21 -54.39 23.45 8.23
C GLU A 21 -54.12 24.45 7.11
N TYR A 22 -53.31 25.49 7.38
CA TYR A 22 -52.84 26.43 6.36
C TYR A 22 -52.04 25.71 5.25
N HIS A 23 -51.11 24.81 5.60
CA HIS A 23 -50.37 24.05 4.59
C HIS A 23 -51.22 23.00 3.86
N ASN A 24 -52.23 22.42 4.51
CA ASN A 24 -53.17 21.53 3.84
C ASN A 24 -54.03 22.26 2.78
N LEU A 25 -54.51 23.47 3.10
CA LEU A 25 -55.25 24.30 2.15
C LEU A 25 -54.37 24.81 1.01
N LEU A 26 -53.11 25.17 1.32
CA LEU A 26 -52.14 25.59 0.31
C LEU A 26 -51.80 24.46 -0.66
N ASN A 27 -51.67 23.23 -0.17
CA ASN A 27 -51.43 22.06 -1.02
C ASN A 27 -52.68 21.72 -1.85
N LYS A 28 -53.89 21.79 -1.29
CA LYS A 28 -55.14 21.68 -2.08
C LYS A 28 -55.24 22.74 -3.18
N ALA A 29 -54.84 23.99 -2.90
CA ALA A 29 -54.85 25.06 -3.90
C ALA A 29 -53.81 24.83 -5.02
N LYS A 30 -52.65 24.25 -4.67
CA LYS A 30 -51.63 23.84 -5.65
C LYS A 30 -52.09 22.65 -6.49
N ASP A 31 -52.78 21.69 -5.89
CA ASP A 31 -53.37 20.54 -6.59
C ASP A 31 -54.46 21.00 -7.57
N MET A 32 -55.29 21.97 -7.16
CA MET A 32 -56.27 22.61 -8.05
C MET A 32 -55.64 23.44 -9.18
N ALA A 33 -54.44 24.00 -8.99
CA ALA A 33 -53.70 24.71 -10.04
C ALA A 33 -52.99 23.74 -11.01
N ALA A 34 -52.72 22.50 -10.60
CA ALA A 34 -52.12 21.47 -11.43
C ALA A 34 -53.13 20.77 -12.35
N GLU A 35 -54.42 20.75 -11.99
CA GLU A 35 -55.50 20.31 -12.87
C GLU A 35 -55.88 21.43 -13.86
N LYS A 36 -55.23 21.45 -15.03
CA LYS A 36 -55.60 22.33 -16.16
C LYS A 36 -57.08 22.19 -16.51
N ARG A 37 -57.91 23.13 -16.07
CA ARG A 37 -59.20 23.47 -16.69
C ARG A 37 -59.37 24.98 -16.77
N ASP A 38 -59.64 25.41 -18.00
CA ASP A 38 -59.82 26.76 -18.54
C ASP A 38 -60.25 27.85 -17.56
N ASN A 39 -59.47 28.95 -17.54
CA ASN A 39 -59.94 30.34 -17.60
C ASN A 39 -58.72 31.29 -17.63
N GLU A 40 -58.15 31.45 -18.83
CA GLU A 40 -56.91 32.18 -19.16
C GLU A 40 -56.98 33.72 -19.01
N ALA A 41 -58.12 34.28 -18.59
CA ALA A 41 -58.32 35.74 -18.57
C ALA A 41 -57.93 36.43 -17.25
N THR A 42 -57.84 35.71 -16.14
CA THR A 42 -57.56 36.32 -14.81
C THR A 42 -56.05 36.39 -14.51
N ALA A 43 -55.25 35.52 -15.14
CA ALA A 43 -53.81 35.46 -14.92
C ALA A 43 -53.03 36.58 -15.63
N LEU A 44 -53.50 37.02 -16.81
CA LEU A 44 -52.86 38.09 -17.57
C LEU A 44 -53.05 39.48 -16.94
N GLN A 45 -54.15 39.68 -16.19
CA GLN A 45 -54.43 40.95 -15.51
C GLN A 45 -53.64 41.14 -14.20
N MET A 46 -53.15 40.06 -13.58
CA MET A 46 -52.26 40.12 -12.41
C MET A 46 -50.78 40.28 -12.79
N CYS A 47 -50.35 39.80 -13.95
CA CYS A 47 -48.97 39.99 -14.42
C CYS A 47 -48.68 41.41 -14.90
N GLU A 48 -49.67 42.16 -15.39
CA GLU A 48 -49.47 43.51 -15.94
C GLU A 48 -49.25 44.59 -14.85
N LEU A 49 -49.69 44.33 -13.61
CA LEU A 49 -49.49 45.20 -12.45
C LEU A 49 -48.09 45.11 -11.82
N CYS A 50 -47.31 44.08 -12.15
CA CYS A 50 -45.95 43.88 -11.58
C CYS A 50 -44.83 44.46 -12.46
N THR A 51 -45.13 45.03 -13.62
CA THR A 51 -44.12 45.40 -14.63
C THR A 51 -43.91 46.90 -14.86
N THR A 52 -44.62 47.81 -14.20
CA THR A 52 -44.61 49.24 -14.61
C THR A 52 -43.81 50.22 -13.77
N ASN A 53 -43.16 49.85 -12.65
CA ASN A 53 -42.15 50.74 -12.05
C ASN A 53 -41.11 50.00 -11.17
N PRO A 54 -39.95 49.61 -11.74
CA PRO A 54 -38.89 48.92 -11.00
C PRO A 54 -38.35 49.74 -9.81
N ALA A 55 -38.45 51.07 -9.87
CA ALA A 55 -37.95 51.94 -8.82
C ALA A 55 -38.83 51.94 -7.56
N GLU A 56 -40.15 51.80 -7.69
CA GLU A 56 -41.05 51.69 -6.53
C GLU A 56 -40.94 50.32 -5.86
N HIS A 57 -40.73 49.24 -6.63
CA HIS A 57 -40.48 47.92 -6.08
C HIS A 57 -39.16 47.88 -5.27
N GLN A 58 -38.11 48.54 -5.77
CA GLN A 58 -36.84 48.67 -5.06
C GLN A 58 -36.99 49.51 -3.77
N MET A 59 -37.77 50.60 -3.83
CA MET A 59 -38.04 51.46 -2.66
C MET A 59 -38.86 50.74 -1.59
N ILE A 60 -39.87 49.95 -1.98
CA ILE A 60 -40.69 49.14 -1.07
C ILE A 60 -39.85 48.02 -0.45
N LEU A 61 -38.96 47.37 -1.22
CA LEU A 61 -38.02 46.37 -0.69
C LEU A 61 -37.03 46.98 0.31
N GLU A 62 -36.46 48.15 0.01
CA GLU A 62 -35.54 48.84 0.91
C GLU A 62 -36.23 49.31 2.20
N GLU A 63 -37.47 49.80 2.11
CA GLU A 63 -38.26 50.25 3.25
C GLU A 63 -38.79 49.07 4.11
N THR A 64 -39.13 47.94 3.48
CA THR A 64 -39.50 46.68 4.18
C THR A 64 -38.29 46.07 4.90
N ASN A 65 -37.09 46.16 4.32
CA ASN A 65 -35.83 45.73 4.93
C ASN A 65 -35.41 46.67 6.09
N ARG A 66 -35.77 47.95 6.03
CA ARG A 66 -35.55 48.92 7.11
C ARG A 66 -36.45 48.69 8.33
N MET A 67 -37.69 48.25 8.11
CA MET A 67 -38.68 48.08 9.19
C MET A 67 -38.64 46.71 9.89
N THR A 68 -38.05 45.68 9.28
CA THR A 68 -38.06 44.31 9.83
C THR A 68 -36.71 43.82 10.38
N GLY A 69 -35.62 44.57 10.19
CA GLY A 69 -34.35 44.36 10.90
C GLY A 69 -33.67 43.00 10.72
N ILE A 70 -34.14 42.12 9.83
CA ILE A 70 -33.54 40.80 9.54
C ILE A 70 -33.73 40.48 8.05
N PRO A 71 -32.66 40.40 7.23
CA PRO A 71 -32.80 40.01 5.83
C PRO A 71 -32.98 38.48 5.73
N SER A 72 -34.16 38.01 5.34
CA SER A 72 -34.32 36.63 4.86
C SER A 72 -33.68 36.52 3.47
N LYS A 73 -32.46 36.00 3.39
CA LYS A 73 -31.73 35.85 2.12
C LYS A 73 -32.15 34.55 1.45
N SER A 74 -32.48 34.61 0.16
CA SER A 74 -32.66 33.42 -0.67
C SER A 74 -31.37 32.57 -0.68
N VAL A 75 -31.51 31.27 -0.91
CA VAL A 75 -30.36 30.34 -0.96
C VAL A 75 -29.40 30.73 -2.09
N GLU A 76 -29.94 31.25 -3.18
CA GLU A 76 -29.18 31.77 -4.31
C GLU A 76 -28.36 33.00 -3.91
N ASP A 77 -28.93 33.96 -3.19
CA ASP A 77 -28.20 35.15 -2.72
C ASP A 77 -27.10 34.77 -1.72
N ALA A 78 -27.38 33.81 -0.84
CA ALA A 78 -26.40 33.27 0.10
C ALA A 78 -25.26 32.54 -0.64
N PHE A 79 -25.55 31.81 -1.72
CA PHE A 79 -24.53 31.19 -2.54
C PHE A 79 -23.67 32.20 -3.29
N PHE A 80 -24.26 33.25 -3.88
CA PHE A 80 -23.47 34.27 -4.57
C PHE A 80 -22.54 35.03 -3.62
N MET A 81 -22.98 35.29 -2.39
CA MET A 81 -22.09 35.83 -1.35
C MET A 81 -20.98 34.85 -0.99
N TYR A 82 -21.29 33.56 -0.81
CA TYR A 82 -20.30 32.53 -0.50
C TYR A 82 -19.27 32.34 -1.62
N ALA A 83 -19.69 32.43 -2.88
CA ALA A 83 -18.84 32.21 -4.05
C ALA A 83 -17.95 33.42 -4.39
N LYS A 84 -18.34 34.63 -3.97
CA LYS A 84 -17.64 35.90 -4.28
C LYS A 84 -16.19 35.91 -3.80
N ASP A 85 -15.92 35.33 -2.64
CA ASP A 85 -14.58 35.35 -2.02
C ASP A 85 -13.80 34.04 -2.25
N LYS A 86 -14.43 33.03 -2.88
CA LYS A 86 -13.84 31.70 -3.11
C LYS A 86 -13.57 31.38 -4.58
N THR A 87 -14.14 32.16 -5.50
CA THR A 87 -13.92 32.00 -6.95
C THR A 87 -13.81 33.35 -7.66
N GLY A 88 -13.06 33.40 -8.76
CA GLY A 88 -12.97 34.58 -9.63
C GLY A 88 -14.06 34.67 -10.70
N PHE A 89 -15.13 33.85 -10.63
CA PHE A 89 -16.15 33.79 -11.67
C PHE A 89 -17.26 34.83 -11.47
N PRO A 90 -17.69 35.56 -12.51
CA PRO A 90 -18.87 36.42 -12.44
C PRO A 90 -20.15 35.63 -12.10
N PRO A 91 -21.13 36.21 -11.37
CA PRO A 91 -22.38 35.52 -11.00
C PRO A 91 -23.11 34.87 -12.19
N LYS A 92 -23.11 35.54 -13.36
CA LYS A 92 -23.72 35.02 -14.59
C LYS A 92 -23.07 33.73 -15.09
N MET A 93 -21.76 33.55 -14.89
CA MET A 93 -21.04 32.32 -15.26
C MET A 93 -21.29 31.20 -14.25
N LEU A 94 -21.44 31.53 -12.95
CA LEU A 94 -21.81 30.53 -11.94
C LEU A 94 -23.18 29.90 -12.25
N VAL A 95 -24.16 30.73 -12.62
CA VAL A 95 -25.50 30.27 -13.04
C VAL A 95 -25.41 29.38 -14.28
N ASP A 96 -24.69 29.83 -15.32
CA ASP A 96 -24.54 29.09 -16.58
C ASP A 96 -23.88 27.71 -16.38
N TYR A 97 -22.86 27.63 -15.52
CA TYR A 97 -22.19 26.36 -15.24
C TYR A 97 -23.01 25.40 -14.38
N LEU A 98 -23.78 25.90 -13.40
CA LEU A 98 -24.71 25.07 -12.64
C LEU A 98 -25.88 24.59 -13.49
N GLN A 99 -26.33 25.39 -14.46
CA GLN A 99 -27.35 24.96 -15.42
C GLN A 99 -26.81 23.86 -16.35
N LYS A 100 -25.59 24.03 -16.89
CA LYS A 100 -24.93 22.99 -17.70
C LYS A 100 -24.70 21.69 -16.93
N ALA A 101 -24.42 21.77 -15.62
CA ALA A 101 -24.35 20.61 -14.74
C ALA A 101 -25.71 19.92 -14.60
N ALA A 102 -26.78 20.69 -14.41
CA ALA A 102 -28.15 20.17 -14.34
C ALA A 102 -28.55 19.46 -15.63
N ASP A 103 -28.25 20.06 -16.78
CA ASP A 103 -28.53 19.54 -18.12
C ASP A 103 -27.74 18.25 -18.41
N TYR A 104 -26.48 18.18 -17.96
CA TYR A 104 -25.67 16.97 -18.05
C TYR A 104 -26.24 15.82 -17.22
N CYS A 105 -26.74 16.14 -16.04
CA CYS A 105 -27.30 15.15 -15.12
C CYS A 105 -28.75 14.76 -15.45
N HIS A 106 -29.37 15.42 -16.43
CA HIS A 106 -30.77 15.27 -16.83
C HIS A 106 -31.76 15.61 -15.70
N LEU A 107 -31.45 16.64 -14.91
CA LEU A 107 -32.36 17.13 -13.87
C LEU A 107 -33.57 17.82 -14.52
N LYS A 108 -34.76 17.60 -13.94
CA LYS A 108 -36.00 18.28 -14.36
C LYS A 108 -36.14 19.70 -13.78
N GLN A 109 -35.22 20.10 -12.91
CA GLN A 109 -35.18 21.40 -12.23
C GLN A 109 -33.76 21.96 -12.19
N PRO A 110 -33.58 23.28 -12.03
CA PRO A 110 -32.26 23.90 -11.89
C PRO A 110 -31.52 23.38 -10.66
N LEU A 111 -30.19 23.30 -10.75
CA LEU A 111 -29.35 22.91 -9.63
C LEU A 111 -29.20 24.05 -8.61
N LEU A 112 -29.11 25.29 -9.09
CA LEU A 112 -29.09 26.49 -8.26
C LEU A 112 -30.47 26.67 -7.59
N GLY A 113 -30.50 26.76 -6.26
CA GLY A 113 -31.71 26.78 -5.44
C GLY A 113 -32.04 25.43 -4.76
N MET A 114 -31.38 24.33 -5.14
CA MET A 114 -31.54 23.04 -4.45
C MET A 114 -30.84 23.07 -3.08
N THR A 115 -31.57 22.69 -2.03
CA THR A 115 -31.10 22.66 -0.62
C THR A 115 -30.88 21.26 -0.06
N ASP A 116 -31.36 20.21 -0.73
CA ASP A 116 -31.09 18.83 -0.33
C ASP A 116 -29.62 18.48 -0.62
N ALA A 117 -28.81 18.46 0.44
CA ALA A 117 -27.38 18.17 0.37
C ALA A 117 -27.08 16.80 -0.28
N LYS A 118 -27.95 15.80 -0.11
CA LYS A 118 -27.76 14.46 -0.70
C LYS A 118 -28.06 14.49 -2.19
N ALA A 119 -29.10 15.20 -2.61
CA ALA A 119 -29.41 15.37 -4.03
C ALA A 119 -28.31 16.18 -4.76
N VAL A 120 -27.84 17.26 -4.15
CA VAL A 120 -26.75 18.08 -4.71
C VAL A 120 -25.43 17.31 -4.75
N HIS A 121 -25.13 16.48 -3.74
CA HIS A 121 -23.95 15.60 -3.73
C HIS A 121 -23.98 14.59 -4.89
N ASN A 122 -25.13 13.95 -5.14
CA ASN A 122 -25.26 13.00 -6.25
C ASN A 122 -25.02 13.66 -7.61
N VAL A 123 -25.48 14.89 -7.78
CA VAL A 123 -25.24 15.69 -9.01
C VAL A 123 -23.76 16.03 -9.12
N GLN A 124 -23.12 16.45 -8.02
CA GLN A 124 -21.69 16.73 -7.96
C GLN A 124 -20.86 15.48 -8.31
N LYS A 125 -21.15 14.31 -7.71
CA LYS A 125 -20.47 13.03 -7.99
C LYS A 125 -20.59 12.65 -9.46
N LYS A 126 -21.79 12.75 -10.04
CA LYS A 126 -22.05 12.44 -11.46
C LYS A 126 -21.31 13.38 -12.42
N VAL A 127 -21.17 14.66 -12.08
CA VAL A 127 -20.40 15.66 -12.86
C VAL A 127 -18.88 15.43 -12.70
N ALA A 128 -18.42 15.06 -11.50
CA ALA A 128 -17.01 14.78 -11.23
C ALA A 128 -16.52 13.52 -11.96
N GLU A 129 -17.28 12.41 -11.88
CA GLU A 129 -16.92 11.09 -12.42
C GLU A 129 -17.25 10.94 -13.91
N GLY A 130 -18.05 11.86 -14.47
CA GLY A 130 -18.51 11.81 -15.85
C GLY A 130 -17.38 11.92 -16.89
N LYS A 131 -16.96 10.79 -17.47
CA LYS A 131 -15.98 10.74 -18.58
C LYS A 131 -16.46 11.48 -19.84
N LEU A 132 -17.78 11.56 -20.06
CA LEU A 132 -18.42 12.23 -21.20
C LEU A 132 -18.61 13.74 -21.00
N LEU A 133 -18.41 14.28 -19.79
CA LEU A 133 -18.58 15.72 -19.53
C LEU A 133 -17.61 16.56 -20.37
N ARG A 134 -16.35 16.12 -20.50
CA ARG A 134 -15.32 16.78 -21.34
C ARG A 134 -15.67 16.70 -22.83
N PHE A 135 -16.29 15.60 -23.27
CA PHE A 135 -16.75 15.44 -24.65
C PHE A 135 -17.90 16.40 -24.98
N ARG A 136 -18.83 16.62 -24.04
CA ARG A 136 -20.03 17.44 -24.27
C ARG A 136 -19.80 18.94 -24.09
N PHE A 137 -18.96 19.36 -23.15
CA PHE A 137 -18.78 20.79 -22.82
C PHE A 137 -17.34 21.31 -22.99
N GLY A 138 -16.42 20.49 -23.51
CA GLY A 138 -15.06 20.91 -23.89
C GLY A 138 -14.31 21.64 -22.78
N LYS A 139 -13.84 22.86 -23.07
CA LYS A 139 -13.07 23.73 -22.15
C LYS A 139 -13.85 24.11 -20.88
N ASN A 140 -15.19 24.08 -20.92
CA ASN A 140 -16.03 24.46 -19.77
C ASN A 140 -16.20 23.31 -18.75
N ALA A 141 -15.80 22.08 -19.08
CA ALA A 141 -16.05 20.91 -18.24
C ALA A 141 -15.43 21.04 -16.83
N GLN A 142 -14.22 21.60 -16.75
CA GLN A 142 -13.56 21.81 -15.46
C GLN A 142 -14.22 22.93 -14.65
N ALA A 143 -14.62 24.03 -15.29
CA ALA A 143 -15.36 25.11 -14.63
C ALA A 143 -16.72 24.60 -14.12
N ILE A 144 -17.42 23.76 -14.89
CA ILE A 144 -18.66 23.10 -14.46
C ILE A 144 -18.42 22.21 -13.24
N ARG A 145 -17.35 21.41 -13.21
CA ARG A 145 -16.98 20.60 -12.03
C ARG A 145 -16.67 21.46 -10.81
N SER A 146 -15.83 22.48 -10.97
CA SER A 146 -15.42 23.36 -9.88
C SER A 146 -16.60 24.14 -9.30
N VAL A 147 -17.48 24.68 -10.14
CA VAL A 147 -18.67 25.42 -9.69
C VAL A 147 -19.70 24.48 -9.06
N THR A 148 -19.90 23.28 -9.59
CA THR A 148 -20.79 22.26 -8.98
C THR A 148 -20.26 21.80 -7.62
N GLN A 149 -18.95 21.61 -7.49
CA GLN A 149 -18.30 21.29 -6.21
C GLN A 149 -18.45 22.44 -5.20
N LEU A 150 -18.27 23.69 -5.65
CA LEU A 150 -18.45 24.87 -4.82
C LEU A 150 -19.89 24.98 -4.31
N TYR A 151 -20.88 24.72 -5.17
CA TYR A 151 -22.29 24.73 -4.78
C TYR A 151 -22.62 23.62 -3.78
N TYR A 152 -22.08 22.42 -3.97
CA TYR A 152 -22.21 21.35 -2.99
C TYR A 152 -21.58 21.70 -1.63
N ALA A 153 -20.36 22.25 -1.63
CA ALA A 153 -19.67 22.68 -0.42
C ALA A 153 -20.44 23.80 0.30
N PHE A 154 -21.02 24.73 -0.45
CA PHE A 154 -21.93 25.74 0.08
C PHE A 154 -23.14 25.10 0.75
N ILE A 155 -23.90 24.24 0.06
CA ILE A 155 -25.09 23.60 0.63
C ILE A 155 -24.76 22.75 1.86
N LYS A 156 -23.63 22.05 1.87
CA LYS A 156 -23.15 21.34 3.05
C LYS A 156 -22.95 22.29 4.24
N SER A 157 -22.27 23.42 4.04
CA SER A 157 -22.07 24.44 5.09
C SER A 157 -23.32 25.26 5.43
N TYR A 158 -24.28 25.34 4.51
CA TYR A 158 -25.51 26.13 4.65
C TYR A 158 -26.60 25.35 5.40
N CYS A 159 -26.56 24.01 5.34
CA CYS A 159 -27.55 23.12 5.98
C CYS A 159 -27.08 22.53 7.33
N GLU A 160 -25.87 22.82 7.79
CA GLU A 160 -25.44 22.47 9.17
C GLU A 160 -26.18 23.36 10.18
N PRO A 161 -26.84 22.81 11.22
CA PRO A 161 -27.50 23.61 12.24
C PRO A 161 -26.46 24.42 13.01
N LYS A 162 -26.60 25.75 12.99
CA LYS A 162 -25.82 26.63 13.86
C LYS A 162 -26.33 26.44 15.29
N GLU A 163 -25.59 25.68 16.11
CA GLU A 163 -25.61 25.90 17.55
C GLU A 163 -24.94 27.25 17.83
N ASP A 164 -25.67 28.09 18.58
CA ASP A 164 -25.46 29.52 18.67
C ASP A 164 -24.12 29.93 19.28
N ALA A 165 -23.44 30.84 18.59
CA ALA A 165 -22.41 31.69 19.15
C ALA A 165 -23.05 32.95 19.76
N ILE A 166 -23.22 32.94 21.08
CA ILE A 166 -23.15 34.14 21.93
C ILE A 166 -22.25 33.70 23.09
N THR A 167 -20.99 34.12 23.20
CA THR A 167 -20.60 35.45 23.68
C THR A 167 -19.10 35.65 23.42
N GLN A 168 -18.71 36.72 22.70
CA GLN A 168 -17.41 37.36 22.91
C GLN A 168 -17.67 38.71 23.57
N THR A 169 -17.37 38.79 24.86
CA THR A 169 -17.05 40.05 25.55
C THR A 169 -15.78 39.81 26.35
N ALA A 170 -14.73 40.56 26.03
CA ALA A 170 -13.57 40.75 26.89
C ALA A 170 -13.62 42.18 27.48
N PRO A 171 -12.75 42.56 28.43
CA PRO A 171 -12.73 42.15 29.84
C PRO A 171 -12.77 43.39 30.76
N LEU A 172 -13.12 43.25 32.06
CA LEU A 172 -12.71 44.22 33.11
C LEU A 172 -12.87 43.65 34.54
N MET A 173 -11.71 43.43 35.17
CA MET A 173 -11.32 43.57 36.58
C MET A 173 -12.23 43.11 37.75
N LYS A 174 -11.61 42.19 38.52
CA LYS A 174 -11.35 42.19 39.97
C LYS A 174 -12.39 41.65 40.98
N ASP A 175 -11.80 40.77 41.80
CA ASP A 175 -11.98 40.52 43.24
C ASP A 175 -13.18 39.68 43.74
N ALA A 176 -12.80 38.44 44.08
CA ALA A 176 -12.78 37.92 45.45
C ALA A 176 -14.03 37.22 46.03
N VAL A 177 -13.74 36.03 46.59
CA VAL A 177 -14.26 35.48 47.87
C VAL A 177 -15.50 34.55 47.83
N VAL A 178 -15.18 33.25 47.99
CA VAL A 178 -15.64 32.33 49.06
C VAL A 178 -16.85 31.41 48.84
N GLU A 179 -16.50 30.11 48.93
CA GLU A 179 -17.14 28.97 49.61
C GLU A 179 -18.40 28.24 49.10
N GLN A 180 -18.19 26.92 49.08
CA GLN A 180 -18.98 25.85 49.69
C GLN A 180 -20.15 25.20 48.94
N ALA A 181 -19.91 23.90 48.71
CA ALA A 181 -20.67 22.77 49.24
C ALA A 181 -21.84 22.18 48.43
N ALA A 182 -21.62 20.89 48.14
CA ALA A 182 -22.47 19.75 48.49
C ALA A 182 -23.77 19.49 47.72
N SER A 183 -23.68 18.37 46.99
CA SER A 183 -24.46 17.13 47.12
C SER A 183 -25.82 16.99 46.44
N ASP A 184 -25.97 15.74 45.98
CA ASP A 184 -27.18 14.97 45.70
C ASP A 184 -27.97 15.35 44.45
N ALA A 185 -28.55 14.47 43.65
CA ALA A 185 -28.53 13.00 43.47
C ALA A 185 -29.72 12.73 42.52
N VAL A 186 -29.53 11.93 41.45
CA VAL A 186 -30.46 10.84 41.03
C VAL A 186 -31.86 11.32 40.53
N GLU A 187 -32.37 11.04 39.33
CA GLU A 187 -32.37 9.81 38.54
C GLU A 187 -32.99 10.06 37.14
N GLN A 188 -32.35 9.49 36.12
CA GLN A 188 -32.89 8.71 34.98
C GLN A 188 -33.86 9.23 33.90
N ALA A 189 -33.58 8.67 32.70
CA ALA A 189 -34.34 8.51 31.45
C ALA A 189 -34.29 9.70 30.46
N THR A 190 -33.90 9.59 29.18
CA THR A 190 -33.63 8.48 28.24
C THR A 190 -32.92 9.10 27.02
N ALA A 191 -31.82 8.51 26.54
CA ALA A 191 -31.11 8.99 25.35
C ALA A 191 -31.26 8.00 24.18
N GLU A 192 -31.89 8.46 23.09
CA GLU A 192 -31.83 7.83 21.77
C GLU A 192 -31.03 8.71 20.81
N ASN A 193 -30.21 8.02 19.99
CA ASN A 193 -29.66 8.39 18.68
C ASN A 193 -28.45 9.35 18.60
N VAL A 194 -27.26 8.73 18.61
CA VAL A 194 -26.11 9.15 17.79
C VAL A 194 -25.96 8.14 16.64
N PRO A 195 -25.86 8.58 15.37
CA PRO A 195 -25.82 7.69 14.20
C PRO A 195 -24.44 7.02 14.02
N ILE A 196 -24.47 5.70 13.86
CA ILE A 196 -23.32 4.84 13.53
C ILE A 196 -22.99 4.99 12.04
N ILE A 197 -21.76 5.40 11.75
CA ILE A 197 -21.18 5.46 10.41
C ILE A 197 -20.97 4.02 9.91
N SER A 198 -21.61 3.68 8.80
CA SER A 198 -21.42 2.41 8.09
C SER A 198 -20.30 2.55 7.07
N VAL A 199 -19.33 1.63 7.12
CA VAL A 199 -18.25 1.49 6.14
C VAL A 199 -18.76 0.63 4.97
N GLU A 200 -19.11 1.25 3.86
CA GLU A 200 -19.28 0.62 2.55
C GLU A 200 -18.65 1.54 1.49
N GLU A 201 -17.54 1.10 0.87
CA GLU A 201 -17.31 1.18 -0.58
C GLU A 201 -15.99 0.47 -0.93
N VAL A 202 -16.09 -0.74 -1.50
CA VAL A 202 -15.08 -1.34 -2.38
C VAL A 202 -15.83 -1.94 -3.56
N GLY A 203 -15.44 -1.57 -4.78
CA GLY A 203 -15.68 -2.39 -5.97
C GLY A 203 -16.57 -1.75 -7.03
N ALA A 204 -15.93 -1.14 -8.04
CA ALA A 204 -16.48 -1.05 -9.39
C ALA A 204 -15.33 -0.94 -10.39
N LEU A 205 -15.08 -2.01 -11.14
CA LEU A 205 -14.60 -2.05 -12.54
C LEU A 205 -14.22 -3.50 -12.88
N ASP A 206 -15.11 -4.21 -13.59
CA ASP A 206 -14.80 -4.76 -14.91
C ASP A 206 -16.01 -5.52 -15.47
N GLU A 207 -16.59 -4.99 -16.55
CA GLU A 207 -17.27 -5.78 -17.58
C GLU A 207 -17.18 -4.99 -18.90
N ILE A 208 -16.36 -5.49 -19.83
CA ILE A 208 -16.59 -5.30 -21.26
C ILE A 208 -16.56 -6.70 -21.88
N VAL A 209 -17.74 -7.14 -22.27
CA VAL A 209 -18.00 -8.24 -23.19
C VAL A 209 -17.64 -7.76 -24.59
N GLU A 210 -16.74 -8.45 -25.30
CA GLU A 210 -16.73 -8.45 -26.76
C GLU A 210 -16.72 -9.89 -27.28
N THR A 211 -17.76 -10.15 -28.04
CA THR A 211 -18.17 -11.36 -28.76
C THR A 211 -17.17 -11.80 -29.81
N ALA A 212 -16.93 -13.11 -29.89
CA ALA A 212 -16.21 -13.77 -30.97
C ALA A 212 -17.18 -14.31 -32.03
N GLU A 213 -17.02 -13.89 -33.29
CA GLU A 213 -17.40 -14.65 -34.48
C GLU A 213 -16.18 -14.77 -35.40
N GLY A 214 -15.95 -15.98 -35.92
CA GLY A 214 -14.66 -16.41 -36.46
C GLY A 214 -14.44 -16.20 -37.95
N SER A 215 -13.18 -16.44 -38.34
CA SER A 215 -12.85 -17.08 -39.62
C SER A 215 -11.48 -17.76 -39.53
N ALA A 216 -11.39 -18.95 -40.09
CA ALA A 216 -10.24 -19.84 -40.11
C ALA A 216 -9.15 -19.37 -41.08
N LEU A 217 -7.87 -19.63 -40.74
CA LEU A 217 -6.96 -20.57 -41.45
C LEU A 217 -5.48 -20.32 -41.11
N GLN A 218 -4.80 -21.43 -40.78
CA GLN A 218 -3.42 -21.82 -41.08
C GLN A 218 -2.23 -21.02 -40.48
N GLY A 219 -1.74 -21.56 -39.36
CA GLY A 219 -0.40 -22.15 -39.22
C GLY A 219 0.84 -21.40 -39.73
N GLU A 220 1.68 -20.98 -38.81
CA GLU A 220 3.14 -21.06 -39.00
C GLU A 220 3.85 -21.29 -37.64
N THR A 221 4.42 -22.48 -37.53
CA THR A 221 5.20 -22.98 -36.40
C THR A 221 6.59 -22.34 -36.44
N THR A 222 6.89 -21.41 -35.53
CA THR A 222 8.27 -20.94 -35.33
C THR A 222 8.90 -21.69 -34.15
N SER A 223 9.65 -22.72 -34.50
CA SER A 223 10.52 -23.48 -33.59
C SER A 223 11.65 -22.60 -33.04
N VAL A 224 11.73 -22.46 -31.72
CA VAL A 224 12.88 -21.90 -30.99
C VAL A 224 13.72 -23.08 -30.43
N PRO A 225 15.06 -23.02 -30.43
CA PRO A 225 15.91 -24.18 -30.12
C PRO A 225 15.73 -24.69 -28.67
N ALA A 226 15.75 -26.00 -28.50
CA ALA A 226 15.28 -26.73 -27.33
C ALA A 226 16.31 -26.91 -26.18
N ASN A 227 17.30 -26.03 -25.99
CA ASN A 227 18.47 -26.37 -25.14
C ASN A 227 18.74 -25.56 -23.86
N ASP A 228 17.85 -24.66 -23.42
CA ASP A 228 18.04 -23.88 -22.16
C ASP A 228 16.79 -23.85 -21.25
N GLN A 229 15.93 -24.89 -21.31
CA GLN A 229 14.72 -24.98 -20.47
C GLN A 229 14.90 -26.06 -19.39
N SER A 230 14.80 -25.64 -18.13
CA SER A 230 14.80 -26.53 -16.97
C SER A 230 13.35 -26.88 -16.57
N LEU A 231 13.16 -28.05 -15.97
CA LEU A 231 11.87 -28.48 -15.42
C LEU A 231 11.86 -28.27 -13.91
N VAL A 232 10.72 -27.81 -13.38
CA VAL A 232 10.49 -27.74 -11.92
C VAL A 232 10.53 -29.15 -11.35
N ASP A 233 11.45 -29.39 -10.42
CA ASP A 233 11.51 -30.64 -9.66
C ASP A 233 10.65 -30.53 -8.39
N PHE A 234 9.47 -31.15 -8.42
CA PHE A 234 8.56 -31.20 -7.28
C PHE A 234 9.02 -32.15 -6.15
N SER A 235 10.16 -32.84 -6.31
CA SER A 235 10.73 -33.72 -5.27
C SER A 235 11.73 -33.00 -4.35
N GLN A 236 12.29 -31.85 -4.76
CA GLN A 236 13.31 -31.10 -4.01
C GLN A 236 12.83 -29.69 -3.63
N ASP A 237 13.36 -29.13 -2.54
CA ASP A 237 13.17 -27.72 -2.20
C ASP A 237 14.20 -26.84 -2.91
N GLY A 238 13.86 -26.42 -4.13
CA GLY A 238 14.65 -25.46 -4.91
C GLY A 238 14.30 -24.00 -4.65
N THR A 239 15.21 -23.08 -4.99
CA THR A 239 14.92 -21.64 -5.10
C THR A 239 14.60 -21.31 -6.56
N TYR A 240 13.56 -20.50 -6.77
CA TYR A 240 13.09 -20.06 -8.08
C TYR A 240 13.09 -18.53 -8.21
N LEU A 241 13.71 -17.83 -7.25
CA LEU A 241 14.02 -16.40 -7.39
C LEU A 241 14.87 -16.18 -8.64
N PHE A 242 14.58 -15.11 -9.38
CA PHE A 242 15.27 -14.77 -10.64
C PHE A 242 15.11 -15.82 -11.76
N THR A 243 14.00 -16.58 -11.75
CA THR A 243 13.63 -17.47 -12.86
C THR A 243 12.39 -16.97 -13.59
N LYS A 244 12.27 -17.29 -14.88
CA LYS A 244 11.05 -17.03 -15.66
C LYS A 244 10.46 -18.34 -16.19
N PRO A 245 9.15 -18.58 -16.00
CA PRO A 245 8.51 -19.75 -16.56
C PRO A 245 8.31 -19.59 -18.06
N VAL A 246 8.36 -20.71 -18.79
CA VAL A 246 8.29 -20.74 -20.26
C VAL A 246 6.99 -21.39 -20.73
N SER A 247 6.63 -22.54 -20.15
CA SER A 247 5.36 -23.22 -20.40
C SER A 247 5.03 -24.20 -19.26
N TYR A 248 3.77 -24.61 -19.13
CA TYR A 248 3.39 -25.73 -18.29
C TYR A 248 2.50 -26.71 -19.06
N THR A 249 2.61 -27.99 -18.71
CA THR A 249 1.79 -29.07 -19.26
C THR A 249 0.86 -29.57 -18.18
N TYR A 250 -0.44 -29.65 -18.48
CA TYR A 250 -1.43 -30.20 -17.57
C TYR A 250 -2.34 -31.20 -18.31
N LYS A 251 -2.39 -32.46 -17.84
CA LYS A 251 -3.12 -33.59 -18.46
C LYS A 251 -2.83 -33.80 -19.97
N GLY A 252 -1.62 -33.45 -20.42
CA GLY A 252 -1.18 -33.62 -21.81
C GLY A 252 -1.30 -32.36 -22.68
N GLU A 253 -2.04 -31.34 -22.22
CA GLU A 253 -2.16 -30.05 -22.90
C GLU A 253 -1.06 -29.09 -22.48
N VAL A 254 -0.47 -28.36 -23.45
CA VAL A 254 0.66 -27.45 -23.22
C VAL A 254 0.17 -26.00 -23.27
N TYR A 255 0.47 -25.25 -22.20
CA TYR A 255 0.08 -23.84 -22.04
C TYR A 255 1.32 -22.94 -21.99
N PRO A 256 1.35 -21.83 -22.74
CA PRO A 256 2.47 -20.89 -22.72
C PRO A 256 2.47 -20.07 -21.41
N ALA A 257 3.65 -19.83 -20.84
CA ALA A 257 3.80 -19.11 -19.59
C ALA A 257 4.64 -17.84 -19.76
N LYS A 258 4.23 -16.76 -19.08
CA LYS A 258 4.95 -15.48 -19.06
C LYS A 258 5.28 -14.98 -17.64
N SER A 259 4.64 -15.54 -16.61
CA SER A 259 4.78 -15.10 -15.22
C SER A 259 4.42 -16.21 -14.25
N TRP A 260 5.18 -16.36 -13.16
CA TRP A 260 4.90 -17.33 -12.10
C TRP A 260 3.55 -17.10 -11.44
N ASN A 261 3.18 -15.85 -11.21
CA ASN A 261 1.87 -15.49 -10.65
C ASN A 261 0.70 -15.88 -11.55
N ARG A 262 0.88 -15.76 -12.87
CA ARG A 262 -0.17 -16.11 -13.83
C ARG A 262 -0.39 -17.62 -13.90
N ILE A 263 0.70 -18.39 -13.97
CA ILE A 263 0.62 -19.86 -13.92
C ILE A 263 -0.01 -20.34 -12.62
N TYR A 264 0.31 -19.69 -11.50
CA TYR A 264 -0.28 -20.08 -10.23
C TYR A 264 -1.81 -19.98 -10.24
N VAL A 265 -2.36 -18.90 -10.82
CA VAL A 265 -3.81 -18.73 -11.01
C VAL A 265 -4.37 -19.77 -11.98
N GLU A 266 -3.75 -19.95 -13.14
CA GLU A 266 -4.23 -20.86 -14.19
C GLU A 266 -4.21 -22.33 -13.73
N ILE A 267 -3.13 -22.78 -13.08
CA ILE A 267 -3.03 -24.12 -12.51
C ILE A 267 -4.06 -24.31 -11.39
N CYS A 268 -4.23 -23.34 -10.49
CA CYS A 268 -5.24 -23.47 -9.43
C CYS A 268 -6.65 -23.55 -10.03
N GLY A 269 -6.95 -22.80 -11.09
CA GLY A 269 -8.23 -22.91 -11.82
C GLY A 269 -8.45 -24.30 -12.42
N LEU A 270 -7.43 -24.86 -13.08
CA LEU A 270 -7.49 -26.20 -13.67
C LEU A 270 -7.64 -27.29 -12.60
N LEU A 271 -6.87 -27.19 -11.51
CA LEU A 271 -6.94 -28.13 -10.39
C LEU A 271 -8.27 -28.04 -9.65
N PHE A 272 -8.83 -26.84 -9.52
CA PHE A 272 -10.13 -26.64 -8.91
C PHE A 272 -11.26 -27.25 -9.74
N ALA A 273 -11.17 -27.17 -11.07
CA ALA A 273 -12.12 -27.82 -11.95
C ALA A 273 -12.07 -29.36 -11.86
N ASP A 274 -10.87 -29.93 -11.69
CA ASP A 274 -10.63 -31.37 -11.74
C ASP A 274 -10.64 -32.09 -10.38
N TYR A 275 -10.31 -31.39 -9.31
CA TYR A 275 -10.08 -31.93 -7.95
C TYR A 275 -10.82 -31.12 -6.89
N ARG A 276 -12.02 -30.62 -7.23
CA ARG A 276 -12.78 -29.67 -6.41
C ARG A 276 -12.89 -30.07 -4.94
N ASP A 277 -13.30 -31.29 -4.65
CA ASP A 277 -13.54 -31.75 -3.26
C ASP A 277 -12.25 -31.75 -2.42
N ALA A 278 -11.14 -32.22 -3.00
CA ALA A 278 -9.84 -32.21 -2.34
C ALA A 278 -9.29 -30.78 -2.19
N PHE A 279 -9.56 -29.90 -3.16
CA PHE A 279 -9.17 -28.49 -3.12
C PHE A 279 -9.98 -27.72 -2.06
N MET A 280 -11.26 -28.03 -1.91
CA MET A 280 -12.11 -27.44 -0.87
C MET A 280 -11.64 -27.81 0.54
N GLY A 281 -10.99 -28.97 0.71
CA GLY A 281 -10.38 -29.40 1.98
C GLY A 281 -9.21 -28.54 2.47
N ILE A 282 -8.67 -27.66 1.62
CA ILE A 282 -7.63 -26.66 1.99
C ILE A 282 -8.13 -25.21 1.81
N MET A 283 -9.43 -25.03 1.58
CA MET A 283 -10.06 -23.72 1.37
C MET A 283 -10.26 -23.01 2.71
N ASN A 284 -9.94 -21.73 2.77
CA ASN A 284 -9.99 -20.91 3.99
C ASN A 284 -9.03 -21.36 5.10
N GLU A 285 -8.18 -22.33 4.83
CA GLU A 285 -7.12 -22.84 5.71
C GLU A 285 -5.73 -22.51 5.14
N ASP A 286 -4.69 -22.81 5.91
CA ASP A 286 -3.32 -22.76 5.40
C ASP A 286 -2.95 -24.07 4.70
N ILE A 287 -2.01 -24.01 3.76
CA ILE A 287 -1.32 -25.22 3.31
C ILE A 287 -0.45 -25.66 4.51
N PRO A 288 -0.52 -26.91 4.98
CA PRO A 288 0.26 -27.37 6.13
C PRO A 288 1.74 -27.01 6.01
N GLY A 289 2.23 -26.09 6.84
CA GLY A 289 3.64 -25.65 6.88
C GLY A 289 3.93 -24.16 6.64
N TYR A 290 2.92 -23.32 6.38
CA TYR A 290 3.06 -21.86 6.23
C TYR A 290 2.19 -21.10 7.27
N ASN A 291 2.35 -19.77 7.37
CA ASN A 291 1.64 -18.89 8.35
C ASN A 291 0.78 -17.81 7.64
N THR A 292 0.24 -18.08 6.46
CA THR A 292 -0.54 -17.11 5.66
C THR A 292 -1.58 -17.82 4.78
N LEU A 293 -2.84 -17.37 4.87
CA LEU A 293 -3.99 -17.84 4.09
C LEU A 293 -3.67 -18.00 2.60
N ALA A 294 -3.69 -19.24 2.09
CA ALA A 294 -3.27 -19.56 0.72
C ALA A 294 -4.42 -19.47 -0.30
N PHE A 295 -5.60 -19.96 0.09
CA PHE A 295 -6.82 -19.99 -0.69
C PHE A 295 -7.99 -19.53 0.16
N ALA A 296 -8.91 -18.77 -0.42
CA ALA A 296 -10.07 -18.26 0.26
C ALA A 296 -11.29 -18.24 -0.66
N ASP A 297 -12.45 -18.45 -0.06
CA ASP A 297 -13.72 -18.13 -0.68
C ASP A 297 -14.01 -16.61 -0.63
N GLU A 298 -15.11 -16.23 -1.25
CA GLU A 298 -15.61 -14.86 -1.32
C GLU A 298 -15.88 -14.20 0.06
N ARG A 299 -16.00 -15.00 1.12
CA ARG A 299 -16.19 -14.50 2.49
C ARG A 299 -14.85 -14.22 3.18
N ASN A 300 -13.78 -14.92 2.81
CA ASN A 300 -12.49 -14.88 3.49
C ASN A 300 -11.37 -14.18 2.71
N TYR A 301 -11.52 -13.90 1.41
CA TYR A 301 -10.44 -13.35 0.57
C TYR A 301 -9.90 -12.00 1.07
N ARG A 302 -10.70 -11.22 1.80
CA ARG A 302 -10.30 -9.94 2.42
C ARG A 302 -9.19 -10.08 3.48
N ARG A 303 -8.91 -11.30 3.92
CA ARG A 303 -7.79 -11.63 4.83
C ARG A 303 -6.46 -11.81 4.10
N MET A 304 -6.46 -11.82 2.76
CA MET A 304 -5.26 -11.88 1.91
C MET A 304 -4.71 -10.48 1.64
N ARG A 305 -3.40 -10.37 1.40
CA ARG A 305 -2.74 -9.10 1.04
C ARG A 305 -3.05 -8.70 -0.39
N VAL A 306 -2.96 -9.63 -1.35
CA VAL A 306 -3.30 -9.39 -2.76
C VAL A 306 -4.09 -10.59 -3.31
N PRO A 307 -5.41 -10.65 -3.06
CA PRO A 307 -6.26 -11.73 -3.53
C PRO A 307 -6.39 -11.69 -5.05
N LYS A 308 -6.25 -12.84 -5.71
CA LYS A 308 -6.56 -13.01 -7.14
C LYS A 308 -7.54 -14.14 -7.35
N SER A 309 -8.59 -13.88 -8.12
CA SER A 309 -9.57 -14.90 -8.48
C SER A 309 -8.93 -15.93 -9.41
N PHE A 310 -9.08 -17.22 -9.09
CA PHE A 310 -8.71 -18.34 -9.96
C PHE A 310 -9.93 -19.17 -10.40
N ALA A 311 -11.07 -18.98 -9.73
CA ALA A 311 -12.39 -19.44 -10.14
C ALA A 311 -13.45 -18.44 -9.59
N PRO A 312 -14.67 -18.38 -10.18
CA PRO A 312 -15.73 -17.51 -9.67
C PRO A 312 -16.00 -17.76 -8.18
N GLY A 313 -15.89 -16.72 -7.35
CA GLY A 313 -16.06 -16.81 -5.89
C GLY A 313 -14.87 -17.39 -5.10
N TYR A 314 -13.75 -17.72 -5.76
CA TYR A 314 -12.57 -18.30 -5.11
C TYR A 314 -11.27 -17.56 -5.49
N TYR A 315 -10.45 -17.31 -4.47
CA TYR A 315 -9.29 -16.43 -4.52
C TYR A 315 -8.04 -17.11 -3.96
N LEU A 316 -6.88 -16.75 -4.49
CA LEU A 316 -5.57 -17.14 -3.98
C LEU A 316 -4.73 -15.91 -3.60
N GLU A 317 -3.80 -16.07 -2.67
CA GLU A 317 -2.82 -15.04 -2.32
C GLU A 317 -1.78 -14.90 -3.44
N SER A 318 -1.62 -13.69 -3.99
CA SER A 318 -0.70 -13.43 -5.11
C SER A 318 0.48 -12.52 -4.77
N ASN A 319 0.58 -12.03 -3.54
CA ASN A 319 1.77 -11.31 -3.05
C ASN A 319 2.87 -12.29 -2.61
N LEU A 320 3.33 -13.12 -3.54
CA LEU A 320 4.29 -14.20 -3.30
C LEU A 320 5.47 -14.10 -4.27
N ASP A 321 6.67 -14.48 -3.79
CA ASP A 321 7.84 -14.66 -4.65
C ASP A 321 7.76 -15.98 -5.45
N ALA A 322 8.57 -16.08 -6.51
CA ALA A 322 8.57 -17.24 -7.41
C ALA A 322 8.84 -18.56 -6.68
N THR A 323 9.73 -18.56 -5.68
CA THR A 323 10.03 -19.75 -4.88
C THR A 323 8.81 -20.21 -4.08
N THR A 324 8.11 -19.27 -3.46
CA THR A 324 6.94 -19.52 -2.63
C THR A 324 5.78 -20.01 -3.49
N ILE A 325 5.58 -19.44 -4.68
CA ILE A 325 4.61 -19.91 -5.68
C ILE A 325 4.88 -21.38 -6.04
N VAL A 326 6.11 -21.72 -6.42
CA VAL A 326 6.46 -23.10 -6.80
C VAL A 326 6.30 -24.08 -5.64
N ARG A 327 6.64 -23.67 -4.40
CA ARG A 327 6.40 -24.49 -3.20
C ARG A 327 4.91 -24.74 -2.95
N LYS A 328 4.04 -23.74 -3.16
CA LYS A 328 2.59 -23.94 -3.03
C LYS A 328 2.07 -24.88 -4.12
N ILE A 329 2.52 -24.72 -5.37
CA ILE A 329 2.18 -25.65 -6.46
C ILE A 329 2.68 -27.08 -6.17
N ARG A 330 3.87 -27.22 -5.57
CA ARG A 330 4.40 -28.51 -5.09
C ARG A 330 3.49 -29.15 -4.05
N GLY A 331 3.02 -28.36 -3.08
CA GLY A 331 2.05 -28.82 -2.08
C GLY A 331 0.77 -29.35 -2.73
N LEU A 332 0.22 -28.63 -3.72
CA LEU A 332 -0.94 -29.07 -4.50
C LEU A 332 -0.65 -30.32 -5.34
N HIS A 333 0.54 -30.40 -5.93
CA HIS A 333 0.99 -31.55 -6.72
C HIS A 333 1.02 -32.83 -5.89
N GLN A 334 1.50 -32.74 -4.65
CA GLN A 334 1.51 -33.83 -3.68
C GLN A 334 0.09 -34.15 -3.17
N LEU A 335 -0.67 -33.12 -2.80
CA LEU A 335 -2.02 -33.27 -2.25
C LEU A 335 -2.97 -33.97 -3.22
N PHE A 336 -2.92 -33.61 -4.51
CA PHE A 336 -3.78 -34.17 -5.55
C PHE A 336 -3.16 -35.36 -6.30
N GLY A 337 -1.96 -35.80 -5.92
CA GLY A 337 -1.28 -36.94 -6.53
C GLY A 337 -1.08 -36.80 -8.04
N LEU A 338 -0.66 -35.62 -8.50
CA LEU A 338 -0.65 -35.29 -9.93
C LEU A 338 0.41 -36.07 -10.72
N GLY A 339 1.52 -36.47 -10.10
CA GLY A 339 2.60 -37.20 -10.78
C GLY A 339 3.07 -36.48 -12.05
N ASP A 340 3.14 -37.19 -13.17
CA ASP A 340 3.52 -36.62 -14.47
C ASP A 340 2.46 -35.74 -15.13
N LYS A 341 1.25 -35.65 -14.56
CA LYS A 341 0.15 -34.88 -15.14
C LYS A 341 0.37 -33.37 -15.09
N LEU A 342 1.27 -32.87 -14.25
CA LEU A 342 1.66 -31.47 -14.20
C LEU A 342 3.18 -31.34 -14.32
N ARG A 343 3.64 -30.60 -15.33
CA ARG A 343 5.05 -30.26 -15.53
C ARG A 343 5.17 -28.78 -15.82
N ILE A 344 6.15 -28.10 -15.23
CA ILE A 344 6.40 -26.67 -15.48
C ILE A 344 7.83 -26.52 -15.96
N SER A 345 7.99 -25.89 -17.12
CA SER A 345 9.28 -25.51 -17.69
C SER A 345 9.59 -24.05 -17.36
N TYR A 346 10.85 -23.77 -17.03
CA TYR A 346 11.34 -22.45 -16.72
C TYR A 346 12.76 -22.27 -17.25
N ARG A 347 13.17 -21.02 -17.40
CA ARG A 347 14.55 -20.64 -17.68
C ARG A 347 15.10 -19.84 -16.51
N SER A 348 16.34 -20.12 -16.14
CA SER A 348 17.07 -19.29 -15.20
C SER A 348 17.45 -17.98 -15.89
N GLU A 349 17.19 -16.84 -15.25
CA GLU A 349 17.90 -15.62 -15.62
C GLU A 349 19.26 -15.72 -14.92
N ASP A 350 20.26 -16.15 -15.70
CA ASP A 350 21.64 -16.54 -15.35
C ASP A 350 21.92 -18.03 -15.14
N GLY A 351 22.93 -18.49 -15.88
CA GLY A 351 23.43 -19.85 -15.89
C GLY A 351 24.38 -20.16 -14.72
N GLY A 352 24.30 -21.41 -14.26
CA GLY A 352 25.38 -22.11 -13.57
C GLY A 352 25.50 -21.83 -12.07
N GLY A 353 24.80 -22.63 -11.27
CA GLY A 353 25.06 -22.75 -9.84
C GLY A 353 24.36 -23.95 -9.25
N GLU A 354 24.98 -25.13 -9.36
CA GLU A 354 24.67 -26.27 -8.50
C GLU A 354 24.62 -25.84 -7.03
N THR A 355 23.63 -26.34 -6.31
CA THR A 355 23.44 -26.16 -4.88
C THR A 355 24.63 -26.73 -4.10
N SER A 356 25.63 -25.90 -3.82
CA SER A 356 26.48 -26.08 -2.65
C SER A 356 25.79 -25.37 -1.49
N GLU A 357 25.28 -26.13 -0.51
CA GLU A 357 24.97 -25.64 0.83
C GLU A 357 26.15 -24.77 1.32
N LYS A 358 25.98 -23.45 1.37
CA LYS A 358 26.93 -22.60 2.11
C LYS A 358 26.70 -22.87 3.59
N ALA A 359 27.58 -23.69 4.16
CA ALA A 359 27.61 -24.05 5.56
C ALA A 359 27.74 -22.79 6.45
N PRO A 360 26.81 -22.52 7.37
CA PRO A 360 27.10 -21.66 8.51
C PRO A 360 28.01 -22.45 9.46
N ASN A 361 29.00 -21.78 10.08
CA ASN A 361 29.87 -22.28 11.15
C ASN A 361 29.30 -23.52 11.88
N LYS A 362 29.75 -24.73 11.53
CA LYS A 362 29.20 -25.96 12.12
C LYS A 362 29.73 -26.10 13.55
N GLU A 363 28.85 -25.78 14.50
CA GLU A 363 29.02 -26.02 15.92
C GLU A 363 29.39 -27.50 16.19
N TRP A 364 30.28 -27.77 17.16
CA TRP A 364 30.88 -29.10 17.37
C TRP A 364 29.83 -30.20 17.52
N ILE A 365 28.76 -29.96 18.29
CA ILE A 365 27.69 -30.96 18.51
C ILE A 365 27.00 -31.35 17.20
N ILE A 366 26.80 -30.41 16.27
CA ILE A 366 26.19 -30.64 14.96
C ILE A 366 27.13 -31.45 14.05
N VAL A 367 28.45 -31.20 14.12
CA VAL A 367 29.45 -32.00 13.41
C VAL A 367 29.44 -33.44 13.92
N GLN A 368 29.39 -33.64 15.24
CA GLN A 368 29.43 -34.97 15.84
C GLN A 368 28.14 -35.78 15.58
N LEU A 369 26.98 -35.13 15.59
CA LEU A 369 25.70 -35.75 15.25
C LEU A 369 25.70 -36.28 13.80
N LYS A 370 26.21 -35.47 12.86
CA LYS A 370 26.37 -35.91 11.46
C LYS A 370 27.37 -37.06 11.32
N ALA A 371 28.52 -36.98 11.99
CA ALA A 371 29.56 -38.02 11.91
C ALA A 371 29.10 -39.38 12.45
N ARG A 372 28.24 -39.38 13.48
CA ARG A 372 27.67 -40.60 14.08
C ARG A 372 26.37 -41.06 13.41
N GLY A 373 25.88 -40.35 12.39
CA GLY A 373 24.62 -40.67 11.71
C GLY A 373 23.38 -40.56 12.61
N LEU A 374 23.44 -39.77 13.67
CA LEU A 374 22.33 -39.62 14.61
C LEU A 374 21.24 -38.71 14.04
N THR A 375 19.97 -39.09 14.21
CA THR A 375 18.85 -38.28 13.74
C THR A 375 18.64 -37.09 14.66
N TYR A 376 18.66 -35.87 14.12
CA TYR A 376 18.47 -34.65 14.91
C TYR A 376 17.76 -33.55 14.12
N GLN A 377 17.19 -32.58 14.83
CA GLN A 377 16.65 -31.34 14.25
C GLN A 377 17.11 -30.14 15.08
N ASP A 378 17.79 -29.19 14.45
CA ASP A 378 18.23 -27.95 15.09
C ASP A 378 17.29 -26.78 14.74
N LYS A 379 16.53 -26.30 15.73
CA LYS A 379 15.67 -25.12 15.60
C LYS A 379 16.12 -23.97 16.49
N ARG A 380 17.33 -24.02 17.07
CA ARG A 380 17.81 -22.99 18.01
C ARG A 380 17.92 -21.61 17.37
N ASN A 381 18.24 -21.53 16.07
CA ASN A 381 18.28 -20.28 15.29
C ASN A 381 16.92 -19.58 15.15
N TRP A 382 15.81 -20.26 15.49
CA TRP A 382 14.43 -19.75 15.39
C TRP A 382 13.78 -19.69 16.79
N GLY A 383 14.59 -19.62 17.86
CA GLY A 383 14.12 -19.62 19.25
C GLY A 383 13.70 -21.00 19.80
N GLY A 384 13.92 -22.08 19.04
CA GLY A 384 13.60 -23.46 19.41
C GLY A 384 14.74 -24.20 20.13
N CYS A 385 14.69 -25.54 20.13
CA CYS A 385 15.73 -26.42 20.70
C CYS A 385 16.44 -27.23 19.60
N LEU A 386 17.60 -27.78 19.93
CA LEU A 386 18.20 -28.91 19.22
C LEU A 386 17.60 -30.19 19.81
N TRP A 387 16.94 -30.99 18.97
CA TRP A 387 16.34 -32.28 19.32
C TRP A 387 17.17 -33.41 18.72
N ILE A 388 17.59 -34.38 19.54
CA ILE A 388 18.38 -35.55 19.13
C ILE A 388 17.55 -36.79 19.47
N VAL A 389 17.33 -37.66 18.50
CA VAL A 389 16.54 -38.88 18.69
C VAL A 389 17.42 -40.00 19.24
N GLY A 390 17.02 -40.60 20.36
CA GLY A 390 17.70 -41.72 21.00
C GLY A 390 17.36 -41.85 22.49
N ASP A 391 17.49 -43.08 23.00
CA ASP A 391 17.30 -43.43 24.41
C ASP A 391 18.61 -43.27 25.20
N HIS A 392 18.71 -43.97 26.34
CA HIS A 392 19.92 -43.99 27.17
C HIS A 392 21.12 -44.69 26.51
N GLY A 393 20.95 -45.31 25.33
CA GLY A 393 22.07 -45.75 24.49
C GLY A 393 22.99 -44.60 24.02
N LEU A 394 22.54 -43.34 24.16
CA LEU A 394 23.34 -42.14 23.86
C LEU A 394 24.08 -41.55 25.07
N ASP A 395 23.95 -42.11 26.27
CA ASP A 395 24.47 -41.50 27.50
C ASP A 395 25.97 -41.14 27.43
N ALA A 396 26.80 -41.98 26.79
CA ALA A 396 28.22 -41.69 26.58
C ALA A 396 28.45 -40.44 25.71
N PHE A 397 27.66 -40.28 24.65
CA PHE A 397 27.69 -39.09 23.79
C PHE A 397 27.12 -37.86 24.51
N ILE A 398 26.08 -38.02 25.32
CA ILE A 398 25.53 -36.94 26.14
C ILE A 398 26.56 -36.47 27.17
N GLN A 399 27.32 -37.38 27.76
CA GLN A 399 28.40 -37.02 28.67
C GLN A 399 29.54 -36.27 27.97
N GLU A 400 29.90 -36.67 26.74
CA GLU A 400 30.83 -35.93 25.88
C GLU A 400 30.34 -34.50 25.61
N CYS A 401 29.04 -34.34 25.33
CA CYS A 401 28.42 -33.03 25.15
C CYS A 401 28.46 -32.19 26.43
N ARG A 402 28.21 -32.78 27.61
CA ARG A 402 28.32 -32.06 28.90
C ARG A 402 29.73 -31.54 29.17
N ILE A 403 30.76 -32.34 28.87
CA ILE A 403 32.17 -31.91 28.98
C ILE A 403 32.47 -30.72 28.07
N LYS A 404 31.80 -30.65 26.91
CA LYS A 404 31.90 -29.53 25.96
C LYS A 404 30.97 -28.35 26.28
N GLY A 405 30.30 -28.36 27.43
CA GLY A 405 29.50 -27.24 27.93
C GLY A 405 28.03 -27.26 27.52
N TYR A 406 27.53 -28.36 26.94
CA TYR A 406 26.11 -28.50 26.59
C TYR A 406 25.33 -29.15 27.74
N LYS A 407 24.22 -28.55 28.17
CA LYS A 407 23.26 -29.17 29.08
C LYS A 407 22.13 -29.79 28.25
N LEU A 408 22.07 -31.12 28.23
CA LEU A 408 21.01 -31.87 27.57
C LEU A 408 20.03 -32.48 28.58
N SER A 409 18.74 -32.35 28.25
CA SER A 409 17.62 -32.91 29.01
C SER A 409 16.98 -34.06 28.24
N TYR A 410 16.61 -35.13 28.94
CA TYR A 410 15.99 -36.33 28.36
C TYR A 410 14.46 -36.26 28.41
N LYS A 411 13.80 -36.83 27.40
CA LYS A 411 12.34 -37.01 27.38
C LYS A 411 11.98 -38.34 26.72
N ALA A 412 11.37 -39.25 27.49
CA ALA A 412 11.02 -40.60 27.05
C ALA A 412 9.89 -40.63 26.01
N ASP A 413 8.87 -39.78 26.17
CA ASP A 413 7.67 -39.79 25.32
C ASP A 413 7.81 -38.97 24.01
N GLY A 414 8.99 -38.39 23.76
CA GLY A 414 9.26 -37.60 22.56
C GLY A 414 8.75 -36.17 22.57
N CYS A 415 8.83 -35.51 21.41
CA CYS A 415 8.45 -34.11 21.22
C CYS A 415 7.51 -33.94 20.02
N LYS A 416 6.98 -32.73 19.78
CA LYS A 416 6.09 -32.47 18.64
C LYS A 416 6.72 -32.82 17.28
N THR A 417 8.04 -32.70 17.16
CA THR A 417 8.81 -33.11 15.96
C THR A 417 8.96 -34.63 15.85
N TYR A 418 9.07 -35.32 16.99
CA TYR A 418 9.29 -36.77 17.07
C TYR A 418 8.35 -37.38 18.12
N PRO A 419 7.05 -37.53 17.81
CA PRO A 419 6.07 -38.07 18.76
C PRO A 419 6.37 -39.55 19.07
N ASN A 420 6.23 -39.94 20.33
CA ASN A 420 6.41 -41.32 20.83
C ASN A 420 7.81 -41.92 20.61
N ARG A 421 8.86 -41.09 20.49
CA ARG A 421 10.26 -41.54 20.42
C ARG A 421 11.10 -40.88 21.50
N PRO A 422 11.97 -41.58 22.22
CA PRO A 422 12.84 -40.95 23.21
C PRO A 422 13.79 -39.95 22.55
N VAL A 423 13.92 -38.77 23.16
CA VAL A 423 14.72 -37.67 22.65
C VAL A 423 15.53 -36.97 23.74
N TRP A 424 16.69 -36.47 23.36
CA TRP A 424 17.51 -35.54 24.13
C TRP A 424 17.43 -34.15 23.52
N TRP A 425 17.45 -33.10 24.35
CA TRP A 425 17.38 -31.74 23.84
C TRP A 425 18.22 -30.73 24.60
N THR A 426 18.65 -29.68 23.90
CA THR A 426 19.37 -28.54 24.49
C THR A 426 19.05 -27.23 23.75
N LYS A 427 19.19 -26.11 24.44
CA LYS A 427 19.14 -24.75 23.88
C LYS A 427 20.52 -24.08 23.89
N ASP A 428 21.53 -24.72 24.47
CA ASP A 428 22.81 -24.09 24.70
C ASP A 428 23.60 -23.91 23.40
N HIS A 429 24.31 -22.80 23.29
CA HIS A 429 25.34 -22.55 22.29
C HIS A 429 26.66 -22.20 23.01
N PRO A 430 27.33 -23.18 23.65
CA PRO A 430 28.62 -22.94 24.28
C PRO A 430 29.63 -22.50 23.21
N LYS A 431 30.11 -21.26 23.33
CA LYS A 431 31.12 -20.70 22.43
C LYS A 431 32.39 -21.56 22.53
N GLN A 432 32.93 -21.97 21.38
CA GLN A 432 34.24 -22.63 21.38
C GLN A 432 35.28 -21.70 22.04
N PRO A 433 36.18 -22.21 22.88
CA PRO A 433 37.31 -21.43 23.35
C PRO A 433 38.13 -21.00 22.12
N ILE A 434 38.25 -19.68 21.94
CA ILE A 434 39.05 -19.07 20.88
C ILE A 434 40.51 -19.48 21.10
N LYS A 435 41.13 -20.05 20.06
CA LYS A 435 42.59 -20.28 20.03
C LYS A 435 43.30 -18.94 20.30
N ALA A 436 44.30 -18.98 21.17
CA ALA A 436 45.11 -17.87 21.67
C ALA A 436 45.18 -16.64 20.76
N THR A 437 44.85 -15.49 21.36
CA THR A 437 44.99 -14.14 20.79
C THR A 437 46.41 -13.95 20.23
N PRO A 438 46.58 -13.52 18.97
CA PRO A 438 47.88 -13.04 18.52
C PRO A 438 48.22 -11.79 19.33
N VAL A 439 49.41 -11.74 19.92
CA VAL A 439 49.92 -10.52 20.58
C VAL A 439 50.09 -9.45 19.50
N ILE A 440 49.22 -8.44 19.49
CA ILE A 440 49.28 -7.29 18.58
C ILE A 440 50.09 -6.20 19.30
N PRO A 441 51.14 -5.60 18.68
CA PRO A 441 51.93 -4.55 19.32
C PRO A 441 51.08 -3.31 19.61
N THR A 442 51.04 -2.87 20.86
CA THR A 442 50.49 -1.58 21.29
C THR A 442 51.61 -0.53 21.26
N GLY A 443 51.36 0.61 20.61
CA GLY A 443 52.25 1.78 20.60
C GLY A 443 52.16 2.57 21.91
N GLU A 444 53.20 3.36 22.21
CA GLU A 444 53.39 4.03 23.51
C GLU A 444 52.57 5.33 23.71
N GLY A 445 51.64 5.67 22.82
CA GLY A 445 50.88 6.93 22.86
C GLY A 445 49.37 6.76 22.66
N GLN A 446 48.58 7.44 23.49
CA GLN A 446 47.11 7.46 23.39
C GLN A 446 46.66 8.47 22.33
N ILE A 447 46.02 7.98 21.27
CA ILE A 447 45.53 8.75 20.13
C ILE A 447 44.31 9.58 20.53
N SER A 448 44.34 10.89 20.25
CA SER A 448 43.23 11.80 20.53
C SER A 448 42.11 11.67 19.48
N LEU A 449 40.90 11.34 19.92
CA LEU A 449 39.71 11.31 19.06
C LEU A 449 39.27 12.70 18.58
N ASP A 450 39.68 13.75 19.28
CA ASP A 450 39.45 15.13 18.85
C ASP A 450 40.40 15.51 17.71
N ALA A 451 41.65 15.04 17.76
CA ALA A 451 42.59 15.18 16.63
C ALA A 451 42.09 14.43 15.40
N PHE A 452 41.55 13.21 15.57
CA PHE A 452 40.89 12.47 14.50
C PHE A 452 39.66 13.22 13.95
N LYS A 453 38.83 13.83 14.81
CA LYS A 453 37.68 14.63 14.36
C LYS A 453 38.13 15.83 13.52
N GLN A 454 39.15 16.55 13.98
CA GLN A 454 39.68 17.72 13.27
C GLN A 454 40.29 17.33 11.92
N PHE A 455 41.02 16.21 11.85
CA PHE A 455 41.52 15.65 10.61
C PHE A 455 40.40 15.40 9.58
N LEU A 456 39.27 14.83 10.00
CA LEU A 456 38.14 14.59 9.09
C LEU A 456 37.49 15.88 8.58
N ILE A 457 37.47 16.94 9.39
CA ILE A 457 36.92 18.23 9.00
C ILE A 457 37.87 18.94 8.04
N GLN A 458 39.14 19.05 8.42
CA GLN A 458 40.11 19.90 7.75
C GLN A 458 40.73 19.23 6.51
N GLU A 459 41.11 17.95 6.61
CA GLU A 459 41.82 17.23 5.54
C GLU A 459 40.90 16.40 4.64
N LYS A 460 39.72 15.98 5.14
CA LYS A 460 38.70 15.25 4.35
C LYS A 460 37.50 16.11 3.95
N GLY A 461 37.40 17.35 4.44
CA GLY A 461 36.31 18.27 4.09
C GLY A 461 34.93 17.81 4.56
N LEU A 462 34.86 16.96 5.60
CA LEU A 462 33.58 16.46 6.12
C LEU A 462 32.93 17.50 7.04
N ALA A 463 31.60 17.57 7.02
CA ALA A 463 30.85 18.40 7.97
C ALA A 463 31.11 17.98 9.43
N ASP A 464 31.13 18.94 10.36
CA ASP A 464 31.46 18.71 11.79
C ASP A 464 30.62 17.59 12.42
N ARG A 465 29.32 17.56 12.09
CA ARG A 465 28.39 16.52 12.56
C ARG A 465 28.78 15.13 12.04
N THR A 466 29.20 15.03 10.79
CA THR A 466 29.65 13.77 10.17
C THR A 466 30.99 13.30 10.74
N ALA A 467 31.95 14.21 10.94
CA ALA A 467 33.20 13.91 11.61
C ALA A 467 32.98 13.46 13.07
N GLY A 468 32.05 14.11 13.79
CA GLY A 468 31.62 13.72 15.14
C GLY A 468 31.04 12.31 15.20
N ASN A 469 30.26 11.91 14.18
CA ASN A 469 29.72 10.56 14.07
C ASN A 469 30.81 9.50 13.88
N TYR A 470 31.87 9.80 13.12
CA TYR A 470 33.02 8.90 12.95
C TYR A 470 33.84 8.76 14.24
N SER A 471 34.16 9.86 14.94
CA SER A 471 34.86 9.81 16.23
C SER A 471 34.04 9.08 17.30
N THR A 472 32.72 9.26 17.31
CA THR A 472 31.81 8.55 18.21
C THR A 472 31.79 7.05 17.88
N SER A 473 31.82 6.69 16.59
CA SER A 473 31.89 5.29 16.16
C SER A 473 33.18 4.62 16.65
N ILE A 474 34.34 5.27 16.56
CA ILE A 474 35.60 4.73 17.10
C ILE A 474 35.51 4.53 18.62
N ARG A 475 34.93 5.49 19.36
CA ARG A 475 34.69 5.35 20.81
C ARG A 475 33.82 4.14 21.15
N MET A 476 32.79 3.88 20.35
CA MET A 476 31.91 2.73 20.55
C MET A 476 32.58 1.39 20.23
N ILE A 477 33.47 1.39 19.23
CA ILE A 477 34.28 0.20 18.90
C ILE A 477 35.25 -0.09 20.04
N GLU A 478 35.87 0.95 20.61
CA GLU A 478 36.75 0.79 21.77
C GLU A 478 36.01 0.24 22.99
N ALA A 479 34.79 0.72 23.25
CA ALA A 479 33.93 0.16 24.30
C ALA A 479 33.54 -1.31 24.02
N TYR A 480 33.34 -1.69 22.75
CA TYR A 480 33.11 -3.09 22.37
C TYR A 480 34.35 -3.96 22.65
N ILE A 481 35.54 -3.47 22.33
CA ILE A 481 36.81 -4.17 22.60
C ILE A 481 36.97 -4.43 24.10
N GLN A 482 36.73 -3.42 24.94
CA GLN A 482 36.80 -3.53 26.40
C GLN A 482 35.75 -4.49 26.97
N ARG A 483 34.48 -4.36 26.53
CA ARG A 483 33.38 -5.21 27.00
C ARG A 483 33.56 -6.68 26.65
N ASN A 484 34.29 -6.99 25.57
CA ASN A 484 34.57 -8.35 25.13
C ASN A 484 35.93 -8.87 25.62
N HIS A 485 36.59 -8.14 26.54
CA HIS A 485 37.88 -8.52 27.15
C HIS A 485 38.96 -8.84 26.11
N LEU A 486 39.10 -7.99 25.08
CA LEU A 486 40.14 -8.13 24.06
C LEU A 486 41.39 -7.37 24.49
N ASP A 487 42.57 -8.00 24.41
CA ASP A 487 43.84 -7.48 24.96
C ASP A 487 44.54 -6.40 24.08
N PHE A 488 43.78 -5.64 23.30
CA PHE A 488 44.30 -4.59 22.41
C PHE A 488 43.40 -3.36 22.43
N SER A 489 43.90 -2.21 21.97
CA SER A 489 43.18 -0.93 21.95
C SER A 489 43.40 -0.23 20.62
N LEU A 490 42.35 0.33 20.00
CA LEU A 490 42.51 1.15 18.80
C LEU A 490 43.19 2.47 19.12
N LEU A 491 42.95 3.01 20.31
CA LEU A 491 43.51 4.29 20.73
C LEU A 491 44.99 4.21 21.08
N ASN A 492 45.55 3.00 21.26
CA ASN A 492 46.98 2.78 21.49
C ASN A 492 47.64 2.02 20.33
N ALA A 493 46.99 1.92 19.17
CA ALA A 493 47.52 1.18 18.03
C ALA A 493 48.16 2.11 17.00
N ASP A 494 49.30 1.71 16.44
CA ASP A 494 49.84 2.35 15.24
C ASP A 494 48.98 2.00 14.00
N ALA A 495 49.24 2.64 12.85
CA ALA A 495 48.48 2.38 11.62
C ALA A 495 48.41 0.89 11.24
N THR A 496 49.47 0.14 11.54
CA THR A 496 49.57 -1.30 11.26
C THR A 496 48.75 -2.11 12.25
N GLY A 497 48.83 -1.78 13.54
CA GLY A 497 48.04 -2.36 14.62
C GLY A 497 46.55 -2.09 14.44
N ALA A 498 46.17 -0.86 14.10
CA ALA A 498 44.78 -0.49 13.86
C ALA A 498 44.18 -1.23 12.66
N GLN A 499 44.96 -1.45 11.60
CA GLN A 499 44.53 -2.29 10.46
C GLN A 499 44.35 -3.75 10.88
N LYS A 500 45.27 -4.31 11.69
CA LYS A 500 45.13 -5.69 12.22
C LYS A 500 43.90 -5.82 13.13
N ILE A 501 43.63 -4.82 13.96
CA ILE A 501 42.43 -4.78 14.82
C ILE A 501 41.17 -4.68 13.95
N PHE A 502 41.18 -3.85 12.91
CA PHE A 502 40.07 -3.76 11.94
C PHE A 502 39.80 -5.12 11.29
N ASP A 503 40.84 -5.77 10.74
CA ASP A 503 40.70 -7.08 10.08
C ASP A 503 40.21 -8.15 11.07
N PHE A 504 40.72 -8.14 12.30
CA PHE A 504 40.29 -9.04 13.37
C PHE A 504 38.83 -8.83 13.76
N LEU A 505 38.40 -7.58 13.96
CA LEU A 505 37.03 -7.25 14.30
C LEU A 505 36.07 -7.57 13.14
N MET A 506 36.46 -7.33 11.90
CA MET A 506 35.63 -7.69 10.73
C MET A 506 35.53 -9.22 10.54
N ALA A 507 36.53 -9.99 10.97
CA ALA A 507 36.47 -11.45 10.95
C ALA A 507 35.58 -12.05 12.06
N ARG A 508 35.11 -11.22 13.01
CA ARG A 508 34.25 -11.66 14.11
C ARG A 508 32.77 -11.55 13.72
N PRO A 509 32.01 -12.67 13.69
CA PRO A 509 30.61 -12.66 13.28
C PRO A 509 29.72 -11.77 14.16
N ASP A 510 30.00 -11.68 15.46
CA ASP A 510 29.25 -10.85 16.41
C ASP A 510 29.49 -9.35 16.18
N PHE A 511 30.73 -8.95 15.88
CA PHE A 511 31.03 -7.56 15.54
C PHE A 511 30.51 -7.18 14.14
N GLU A 512 30.64 -8.06 13.16
CA GLU A 512 30.15 -7.81 11.80
C GLU A 512 28.62 -7.67 11.76
N GLN A 513 27.89 -8.45 12.58
CA GLN A 513 26.45 -8.29 12.72
C GLN A 513 26.06 -6.92 13.29
N ILE A 514 26.78 -6.42 14.30
CA ILE A 514 26.58 -5.06 14.86
C ILE A 514 26.90 -3.99 13.81
N ASN A 515 27.96 -4.20 13.03
CA ASN A 515 28.34 -3.28 11.94
C ASN A 515 27.27 -3.24 10.83
N ILE A 516 26.68 -4.38 10.45
CA ILE A 516 25.58 -4.45 9.48
C ILE A 516 24.32 -3.73 10.00
N GLN A 517 23.96 -3.92 11.27
CA GLN A 517 22.81 -3.25 11.91
C GLN A 517 22.98 -1.72 11.96
N ARG A 518 24.22 -1.22 11.95
CA ARG A 518 24.53 0.20 11.85
C ARG A 518 24.92 0.64 10.44
N HIS A 519 24.34 0.02 9.41
CA HIS A 519 24.56 0.39 8.00
C HIS A 519 26.05 0.47 7.59
N ARG A 520 26.90 -0.39 8.17
CA ARG A 520 28.36 -0.45 7.93
C ARG A 520 29.17 0.77 8.40
N GLN A 521 28.59 1.58 9.29
CA GLN A 521 29.19 2.80 9.83
C GLN A 521 30.51 2.53 10.59
N PHE A 522 30.63 1.41 11.33
CA PHE A 522 31.85 1.08 12.06
C PHE A 522 33.01 0.74 11.15
N SER A 523 32.76 -0.01 10.07
CA SER A 523 33.79 -0.26 9.07
C SER A 523 34.25 1.01 8.37
N ALA A 524 33.32 1.94 8.07
CA ALA A 524 33.67 3.22 7.47
C ALA A 524 34.52 4.08 8.43
N ALA A 525 34.18 4.09 9.73
CA ALA A 525 34.94 4.79 10.75
C ALA A 525 36.36 4.24 10.90
N LEU A 526 36.51 2.91 10.99
CA LEU A 526 37.82 2.26 11.12
C LEU A 526 38.71 2.50 9.91
N VAL A 527 38.15 2.51 8.70
CA VAL A 527 38.89 2.86 7.48
C VAL A 527 39.44 4.29 7.57
N GLN A 528 38.61 5.25 7.98
CA GLN A 528 39.06 6.64 8.15
C GLN A 528 40.10 6.77 9.27
N PHE A 529 39.93 6.04 10.37
CA PHE A 529 40.86 6.04 11.49
C PHE A 529 42.23 5.47 11.13
N VAL A 530 42.27 4.38 10.35
CA VAL A 530 43.53 3.84 9.81
C VAL A 530 44.19 4.82 8.84
N ILE A 531 43.41 5.55 8.03
CA ILE A 531 43.95 6.60 7.14
C ILE A 531 44.60 7.72 7.96
N PHE A 532 43.93 8.18 9.01
CA PHE A 532 44.45 9.19 9.93
C PHE A 532 45.79 8.76 10.54
N LEU A 533 45.88 7.55 11.07
CA LEU A 533 47.12 7.02 11.67
C LEU A 533 48.27 6.83 10.68
N ARG A 534 47.96 6.63 9.39
CA ARG A 534 48.99 6.55 8.33
C ARG A 534 49.60 7.91 7.98
N GLN A 535 48.96 9.00 8.39
CA GLN A 535 49.40 10.37 8.09
C GLN A 535 50.10 11.03 9.28
N ASP A 536 49.79 10.63 10.51
CA ASP A 536 50.41 11.16 11.75
C ASP A 536 51.89 10.76 11.95
N GLY A 537 52.43 9.85 11.12
CA GLY A 537 53.87 9.52 11.10
C GLY A 537 54.77 10.62 10.51
N SER A 538 54.23 11.78 10.15
CA SER A 538 54.95 12.86 9.47
C SER A 538 54.47 14.24 9.90
N ILE A 539 54.55 14.56 11.20
CA ILE A 539 54.56 15.96 11.65
C ILE A 539 56.02 16.37 11.93
N ALA A 540 56.70 16.86 10.90
CA ALA A 540 57.88 17.70 11.02
C ALA A 540 57.95 18.70 9.86
N HIS A 541 58.13 19.96 10.22
CA HIS A 541 58.24 21.20 9.44
C HIS A 541 58.52 21.15 7.92
N GLY A 542 57.73 21.96 7.21
CA GLY A 542 58.25 22.98 6.29
C GLY A 542 58.43 22.59 4.83
N GLY A 543 57.85 23.39 3.95
CA GLY A 543 58.22 23.47 2.54
C GLY A 543 57.11 23.07 1.58
N GLU A 544 56.61 24.05 0.84
CA GLU A 544 55.89 23.83 -0.40
C GLU A 544 56.68 22.87 -1.31
N GLN A 545 56.14 21.68 -1.56
CA GLN A 545 56.41 20.96 -2.80
C GLN A 545 55.27 19.99 -3.14
N LYS A 546 54.56 20.36 -4.19
CA LYS A 546 53.52 19.62 -4.89
C LYS A 546 54.12 18.31 -5.43
N LEU A 547 53.72 17.14 -4.89
CA LEU A 547 53.98 15.85 -5.52
C LEU A 547 52.70 15.27 -6.13
N THR A 548 52.62 15.42 -7.44
CA THR A 548 51.63 14.84 -8.34
C THR A 548 51.71 13.31 -8.40
N GLY A 549 50.54 12.65 -8.41
CA GLY A 549 50.25 11.52 -9.30
C GLY A 549 50.64 10.10 -8.85
N LYS A 550 49.68 9.36 -8.27
CA LYS A 550 49.56 7.91 -8.53
C LYS A 550 48.21 7.65 -9.20
N LYS A 551 48.24 7.31 -10.49
CA LYS A 551 47.05 6.96 -11.28
C LYS A 551 46.34 5.75 -10.65
N THR A 552 45.03 5.77 -10.62
CA THR A 552 44.22 4.61 -10.21
C THR A 552 44.29 3.49 -11.25
N ILE A 553 43.99 2.25 -10.85
CA ILE A 553 43.96 1.13 -11.79
C ILE A 553 42.93 1.35 -12.91
N ILE A 554 41.79 1.99 -12.63
CA ILE A 554 40.78 2.33 -13.63
C ILE A 554 41.29 3.38 -14.63
N GLU A 555 41.98 4.42 -14.15
CA GLU A 555 42.62 5.40 -15.04
C GLU A 555 43.70 4.77 -15.90
N THR A 556 44.45 3.81 -15.34
CA THR A 556 45.47 3.06 -16.08
C THR A 556 44.83 2.19 -17.16
N VAL A 557 43.72 1.52 -16.85
CA VAL A 557 42.95 0.73 -17.83
C VAL A 557 42.41 1.63 -18.96
N PHE A 558 41.91 2.83 -18.64
CA PHE A 558 41.51 3.81 -19.65
C PHE A 558 42.67 4.27 -20.53
N ASP A 559 43.85 4.50 -19.95
CA ASP A 559 45.05 4.89 -20.70
C ASP A 559 45.52 3.78 -21.64
N VAL A 560 45.50 2.53 -21.19
CA VAL A 560 45.85 1.35 -22.00
C VAL A 560 44.90 1.19 -23.18
N LEU A 561 43.59 1.26 -22.95
CA LEU A 561 42.59 1.20 -24.02
C LEU A 561 42.73 2.38 -25.00
N ARG A 562 43.01 3.58 -24.49
CA ARG A 562 43.25 4.77 -25.32
C ARG A 562 44.50 4.61 -26.19
N GLN A 563 45.60 4.10 -25.63
CA GLN A 563 46.86 3.94 -26.34
C GLN A 563 46.81 2.79 -27.36
N ALA A 564 46.07 1.73 -27.04
CA ALA A 564 45.89 0.61 -27.96
C ALA A 564 44.98 0.94 -29.15
N GLY A 565 44.05 1.90 -28.99
CA GLY A 565 43.15 2.35 -30.06
C GLY A 565 42.22 1.28 -30.62
N LYS A 566 42.09 0.13 -29.93
CA LYS A 566 41.31 -1.03 -30.35
C LYS A 566 40.62 -1.68 -29.14
N PRO A 567 39.51 -2.42 -29.32
CA PRO A 567 38.91 -3.20 -28.25
C PRO A 567 39.91 -4.22 -27.69
N MET A 568 39.95 -4.38 -26.36
CA MET A 568 40.85 -5.33 -25.69
C MET A 568 40.11 -6.12 -24.62
N THR A 569 40.47 -7.39 -24.45
CA THR A 569 40.03 -8.23 -23.34
C THR A 569 40.72 -7.82 -22.02
N VAL A 570 40.15 -8.22 -20.88
CA VAL A 570 40.76 -7.98 -19.54
C VAL A 570 42.18 -8.56 -19.45
N SER A 571 42.42 -9.72 -20.07
CA SER A 571 43.74 -10.36 -20.09
C SER A 571 44.74 -9.53 -20.90
N GLU A 572 44.36 -9.05 -22.08
CA GLU A 572 45.23 -8.18 -22.90
C GLU A 572 45.54 -6.85 -22.21
N ILE A 573 44.55 -6.26 -21.52
CA ILE A 573 44.74 -5.05 -20.72
C ILE A 573 45.73 -5.31 -19.59
N TYR A 574 45.55 -6.41 -18.85
CA TYR A 574 46.48 -6.79 -17.79
C TYR A 574 47.91 -6.99 -18.32
N GLN A 575 48.07 -7.70 -19.43
CA GLN A 575 49.38 -7.91 -20.07
C GLN A 575 50.02 -6.60 -20.51
N ALA A 576 49.25 -5.65 -21.04
CA ALA A 576 49.76 -4.32 -21.39
C ALA A 576 50.21 -3.52 -20.16
N ILE A 577 49.45 -3.57 -19.06
CA ILE A 577 49.82 -2.89 -17.80
C ILE A 577 51.14 -3.44 -17.23
N ILE A 578 51.34 -4.76 -17.28
CA ILE A 578 52.57 -5.40 -16.79
C ILE A 578 53.75 -5.10 -17.72
N ARG A 579 53.57 -5.28 -19.04
CA ARG A 579 54.61 -5.06 -20.03
C ARG A 579 55.18 -3.64 -19.96
N ASP A 580 54.30 -2.65 -19.79
CA ASP A 580 54.66 -1.24 -19.83
C ASP A 580 54.82 -0.64 -18.40
N ASN A 581 54.77 -1.50 -17.36
CA ASN A 581 54.91 -1.17 -15.94
C ASN A 581 54.03 0.01 -15.48
N LEU A 582 52.77 0.04 -15.93
CA LEU A 582 51.87 1.18 -15.79
C LEU A 582 51.14 1.25 -14.44
N TYR A 583 51.08 0.14 -13.71
CA TYR A 583 50.45 0.08 -12.39
C TYR A 583 51.09 -0.98 -11.48
N PRO A 584 51.46 -0.64 -10.23
CA PRO A 584 52.03 -1.61 -9.30
C PRO A 584 50.92 -2.47 -8.67
N PHE A 585 50.91 -3.77 -8.95
CA PHE A 585 49.97 -4.70 -8.32
C PHE A 585 50.53 -5.24 -7.01
N GLY A 586 49.80 -5.03 -5.90
CA GLY A 586 50.12 -5.60 -4.58
C GLY A 586 49.33 -6.87 -4.24
N ALA A 587 48.61 -7.45 -5.20
CA ALA A 587 47.72 -8.59 -4.98
C ALA A 587 48.33 -9.90 -5.53
N GLN A 588 48.02 -11.03 -4.89
CA GLN A 588 48.48 -12.36 -5.33
C GLN A 588 47.94 -12.75 -6.72
N ASN A 589 46.80 -12.21 -7.15
CA ASN A 589 46.25 -12.37 -8.50
C ASN A 589 45.94 -11.00 -9.15
N PRO A 590 46.95 -10.34 -9.74
CA PRO A 590 46.82 -9.02 -10.36
C PRO A 590 45.74 -8.90 -11.45
N GLN A 591 45.56 -9.93 -12.27
CA GLN A 591 44.55 -9.94 -13.35
C GLN A 591 43.12 -9.89 -12.79
N SER A 592 42.87 -10.59 -11.68
CA SER A 592 41.58 -10.54 -10.96
C SER A 592 41.27 -9.15 -10.40
N VAL A 593 42.30 -8.36 -10.05
CA VAL A 593 42.13 -6.97 -9.60
C VAL A 593 41.65 -6.09 -10.76
N VAL A 594 42.23 -6.25 -11.95
CA VAL A 594 41.78 -5.55 -13.17
C VAL A 594 40.33 -5.94 -13.49
N TYR A 595 40.04 -7.24 -13.53
CA TYR A 595 38.70 -7.78 -13.77
C TYR A 595 37.66 -7.21 -12.79
N SER A 596 37.95 -7.28 -11.49
CA SER A 596 37.02 -6.86 -10.44
C SER A 596 36.73 -5.37 -10.49
N LYS A 597 37.76 -4.55 -10.75
CA LYS A 597 37.62 -3.10 -10.81
C LYS A 597 36.86 -2.66 -12.06
N VAL A 598 37.17 -3.27 -13.19
CA VAL A 598 36.45 -3.05 -14.45
C VAL A 598 34.98 -3.46 -14.32
N SER A 599 34.69 -4.63 -13.73
CA SER A 599 33.33 -5.09 -13.47
C SER A 599 32.55 -4.15 -12.56
N LEU A 600 33.21 -3.57 -11.54
CA LEU A 600 32.59 -2.59 -10.64
C LEU A 600 32.24 -1.27 -11.36
N ALA A 601 33.06 -0.86 -12.34
CA ALA A 601 32.87 0.37 -13.11
C ALA A 601 31.79 0.23 -14.21
N TYR A 602 31.48 -1.00 -14.64
CA TYR A 602 30.52 -1.34 -15.70
C TYR A 602 29.06 -1.48 -15.20
N ARG A 603 28.63 -0.80 -14.13
CA ARG A 603 27.35 -1.14 -13.47
C ARG A 603 26.09 -0.70 -14.26
N GLN A 604 25.74 -1.46 -15.30
CA GLN A 604 24.41 -1.61 -15.88
C GLN A 604 24.25 -3.10 -16.28
N THR A 605 23.32 -3.80 -15.62
CA THR A 605 22.90 -5.22 -15.79
C THR A 605 23.79 -6.32 -15.17
N ASP A 606 23.14 -7.39 -14.68
CA ASP A 606 23.70 -8.57 -13.96
C ASP A 606 24.65 -9.47 -14.81
N THR A 607 25.04 -9.06 -16.01
CA THR A 607 25.88 -9.89 -16.89
C THR A 607 27.37 -9.84 -16.52
N ARG A 608 27.96 -11.02 -16.27
CA ARG A 608 29.39 -11.22 -16.00
C ARG A 608 30.23 -11.10 -17.28
N ILE A 609 31.31 -10.30 -17.27
CA ILE A 609 32.28 -10.19 -18.38
C ILE A 609 32.87 -11.58 -18.68
N ARG A 610 32.67 -12.10 -19.89
CA ARG A 610 33.20 -13.40 -20.34
C ARG A 610 34.66 -13.22 -20.74
N GLU A 611 35.55 -13.52 -19.80
CA GLU A 611 37.00 -13.43 -20.00
C GLU A 611 37.44 -14.20 -21.26
N GLY A 612 38.17 -13.53 -22.15
CA GLY A 612 38.65 -14.07 -23.43
C GLY A 612 37.66 -14.03 -24.60
N ARG A 613 36.40 -13.61 -24.39
CA ARG A 613 35.40 -13.44 -25.47
C ARG A 613 34.90 -12.01 -25.58
N ASP A 614 34.72 -11.36 -24.44
CA ASP A 614 34.23 -10.00 -24.38
C ASP A 614 35.40 -9.01 -24.38
N VAL A 615 35.25 -7.96 -25.16
CA VAL A 615 36.24 -6.87 -25.29
C VAL A 615 35.69 -5.59 -24.70
N LEU A 616 36.59 -4.78 -24.17
CA LEU A 616 36.29 -3.49 -23.60
C LEU A 616 36.54 -2.38 -24.61
N ILE A 617 35.56 -1.49 -24.74
CA ILE A 617 35.64 -0.28 -25.54
C ILE A 617 35.48 0.92 -24.60
N ARG A 618 36.30 1.95 -24.80
CA ARG A 618 36.15 3.23 -24.11
C ARG A 618 34.88 3.92 -24.61
N ALA A 619 34.03 4.35 -23.69
CA ALA A 619 32.86 5.18 -23.97
C ALA A 619 32.78 6.36 -22.99
N GLU A 620 31.97 7.35 -23.32
CA GLU A 620 31.74 8.53 -22.49
C GLU A 620 30.22 8.74 -22.40
N LYS A 621 29.70 8.76 -21.17
CA LYS A 621 28.27 8.95 -20.90
C LYS A 621 28.14 9.94 -19.74
N ASP A 622 27.37 11.00 -19.93
CA ASP A 622 27.13 12.05 -18.92
C ASP A 622 28.42 12.68 -18.36
N GLY A 623 29.44 12.90 -19.20
CA GLY A 623 30.74 13.46 -18.79
C GLY A 623 31.59 12.53 -17.91
N ARG A 624 31.21 11.25 -17.79
CA ARG A 624 31.96 10.21 -17.08
C ARG A 624 32.54 9.21 -18.09
N ARG A 625 33.84 8.92 -17.93
CA ARG A 625 34.53 7.84 -18.65
C ARG A 625 33.94 6.50 -18.19
N VAL A 626 33.29 5.78 -19.10
CA VAL A 626 32.68 4.47 -18.85
C VAL A 626 33.22 3.43 -19.83
N PHE A 627 33.10 2.15 -19.50
CA PHE A 627 33.47 1.06 -20.40
C PHE A 627 32.20 0.46 -21.00
N GLN A 628 32.25 0.04 -22.26
CA GLN A 628 31.25 -0.85 -22.86
C GLN A 628 31.86 -2.23 -23.04
N VAL A 629 31.10 -3.26 -22.69
CA VAL A 629 31.50 -4.66 -22.81
C VAL A 629 30.61 -5.31 -23.87
N MET A 630 31.23 -5.91 -24.88
CA MET A 630 30.53 -6.61 -25.95
C MET A 630 31.44 -7.67 -26.56
N SER A 631 30.90 -8.59 -27.36
CA SER A 631 31.72 -9.58 -28.06
C SER A 631 32.62 -8.90 -29.12
N ALA A 632 33.72 -9.54 -29.51
CA ALA A 632 34.60 -9.00 -30.55
C ALA A 632 33.88 -8.70 -31.88
N LYS A 633 32.85 -9.49 -32.21
CA LYS A 633 32.03 -9.29 -33.42
C LYS A 633 31.10 -8.07 -33.30
N GLU A 634 30.48 -7.88 -32.14
CA GLU A 634 29.66 -6.71 -31.84
C GLU A 634 30.51 -5.43 -31.75
N ALA A 635 31.72 -5.53 -31.19
CA ALA A 635 32.69 -4.45 -31.12
C ALA A 635 33.09 -3.94 -32.52
N ALA A 636 33.32 -4.86 -33.46
CA ALA A 636 33.60 -4.49 -34.84
C ALA A 636 32.41 -3.75 -35.48
N ALA A 637 31.18 -4.27 -35.33
CA ALA A 637 29.99 -3.62 -35.88
C ALA A 637 29.66 -2.27 -35.19
N PHE A 638 29.89 -2.17 -33.89
CA PHE A 638 29.70 -0.94 -33.10
C PHE A 638 30.70 0.15 -33.51
N LEU A 639 31.98 -0.21 -33.68
CA LEU A 639 32.99 0.72 -34.16
C LEU A 639 32.72 1.14 -35.60
N GLU A 640 32.26 0.24 -36.47
CA GLU A 640 31.86 0.57 -37.84
C GLU A 640 30.66 1.53 -37.89
N ASN A 641 29.68 1.36 -36.97
CA ASN A 641 28.55 2.28 -36.82
C ASN A 641 28.93 3.61 -36.16
N GLN A 642 29.82 3.63 -35.16
CA GLN A 642 30.34 4.85 -34.54
C GLN A 642 31.19 5.65 -35.52
N GLN A 643 32.01 4.97 -36.32
CA GLN A 643 32.82 5.57 -37.35
C GLN A 643 31.93 6.15 -38.45
N ARG A 644 30.95 5.40 -38.96
CA ARG A 644 29.90 5.93 -39.84
C ARG A 644 29.13 7.09 -39.22
N LYS A 645 28.77 7.03 -37.94
CA LYS A 645 28.04 8.10 -37.24
C LYS A 645 28.89 9.37 -37.08
N SER A 646 30.18 9.24 -36.77
CA SER A 646 31.11 10.37 -36.68
C SER A 646 31.45 10.97 -38.06
N GLU A 647 31.53 10.13 -39.10
CA GLU A 647 31.69 10.55 -40.50
C GLU A 647 30.42 11.25 -41.01
N LEU A 648 29.23 10.79 -40.59
CA LEU A 648 27.94 11.45 -40.88
C LEU A 648 27.74 12.72 -40.07
N GLU A 649 28.14 12.80 -38.79
CA GLU A 649 28.06 14.02 -37.95
C GLU A 649 29.01 15.13 -38.43
N THR A 650 30.17 14.77 -38.98
CA THR A 650 31.16 15.74 -39.50
C THR A 650 30.96 16.10 -40.98
N ALA A 651 30.15 15.34 -41.72
CA ALA A 651 29.78 15.60 -43.12
C ALA A 651 28.28 15.90 -43.33
N SER A 652 27.48 16.06 -42.27
CA SER A 652 26.01 16.05 -42.34
C SER A 652 25.42 17.29 -43.02
N PRO A 653 24.52 17.13 -44.01
CA PRO A 653 23.61 18.18 -44.46
C PRO A 653 22.42 18.32 -43.49
N TRP A 654 22.67 18.33 -42.17
CA TRP A 654 21.60 18.39 -41.17
C TRP A 654 20.81 19.69 -41.27
N VAL A 655 21.48 20.80 -41.58
CA VAL A 655 20.85 22.12 -41.77
C VAL A 655 19.79 22.06 -42.88
N GLU A 656 20.07 21.31 -43.95
CA GLU A 656 19.19 21.08 -45.07
C GLU A 656 17.99 20.19 -44.70
N TYR A 657 18.22 19.14 -43.90
CA TYR A 657 17.16 18.30 -43.33
C TYR A 657 16.26 19.09 -42.37
N GLU A 658 16.85 19.88 -41.49
CA GLU A 658 16.16 20.71 -40.51
C GLU A 658 15.23 21.72 -41.20
N ALA A 659 15.70 22.39 -42.26
CA ALA A 659 14.89 23.31 -43.06
C ALA A 659 13.64 22.63 -43.66
N VAL A 660 13.80 21.41 -44.19
CA VAL A 660 12.68 20.62 -44.74
C VAL A 660 11.69 20.23 -43.62
N LEU A 661 12.20 19.79 -42.47
CA LEU A 661 11.37 19.40 -41.33
C LEU A 661 10.58 20.59 -40.76
N LYS A 662 11.21 21.76 -40.63
CA LYS A 662 10.58 23.01 -40.19
C LYS A 662 9.37 23.38 -41.04
N GLN A 663 9.52 23.30 -42.36
CA GLN A 663 8.47 23.74 -43.29
C GLN A 663 7.39 22.68 -43.51
N ALA A 664 7.77 21.41 -43.62
CA ALA A 664 6.88 20.35 -44.09
C ALA A 664 6.32 19.45 -43.00
N PHE A 665 6.97 19.39 -41.83
CA PHE A 665 6.63 18.47 -40.74
C PHE A 665 6.52 19.15 -39.36
N PRO A 666 5.78 20.28 -39.22
CA PRO A 666 5.60 20.93 -37.93
C PRO A 666 4.83 20.06 -36.91
N LYS A 667 4.14 19.00 -37.37
CA LYS A 667 3.44 18.02 -36.52
C LYS A 667 4.21 16.70 -36.37
N GLY A 668 5.52 16.74 -36.63
CA GLY A 668 6.41 15.58 -36.61
C GLY A 668 6.34 14.72 -37.86
N PHE A 669 7.41 13.96 -38.09
CA PHE A 669 7.57 12.99 -39.16
C PHE A 669 7.15 11.60 -38.68
N GLN A 670 6.28 10.89 -39.40
CA GLN A 670 5.84 9.55 -39.03
C GLN A 670 6.78 8.44 -39.53
N LYS A 671 7.32 7.64 -38.60
CA LYS A 671 8.46 6.73 -38.85
C LYS A 671 8.25 5.72 -39.99
N GLU A 672 7.06 5.12 -40.03
CA GLU A 672 6.68 4.10 -41.01
C GLU A 672 5.81 4.64 -42.16
N SER A 673 5.63 5.97 -42.25
CA SER A 673 4.82 6.57 -43.30
C SER A 673 5.61 6.68 -44.60
N VAL A 674 5.23 5.86 -45.59
CA VAL A 674 5.72 5.98 -46.96
C VAL A 674 5.33 7.33 -47.57
N LEU A 675 4.18 7.88 -47.16
CA LEU A 675 3.70 9.20 -47.60
C LEU A 675 4.58 10.33 -47.06
N ASP A 676 4.98 10.26 -45.79
CA ASP A 676 5.86 11.27 -45.17
C ASP A 676 7.24 11.21 -45.82
N MET A 677 7.76 10.02 -46.11
CA MET A 677 9.03 9.87 -46.81
C MET A 677 8.99 10.45 -48.24
N LYS A 678 7.91 10.20 -48.99
CA LYS A 678 7.69 10.82 -50.30
C LYS A 678 7.57 12.34 -50.20
N LYS A 679 6.83 12.83 -49.20
CA LYS A 679 6.66 14.26 -48.92
C LYS A 679 8.00 14.93 -48.57
N LEU A 680 8.85 14.27 -47.78
CA LEU A 680 10.17 14.76 -47.41
C LEU A 680 11.06 14.89 -48.64
N ARG A 681 11.14 13.86 -49.49
CA ARG A 681 11.93 13.91 -50.73
C ARG A 681 11.43 14.98 -51.70
N LYS A 682 10.12 15.12 -51.84
CA LYS A 682 9.51 16.18 -52.66
C LYS A 682 9.88 17.57 -52.13
N ARG A 683 9.74 17.79 -50.83
CA ARG A 683 10.05 19.08 -50.18
C ARG A 683 11.54 19.38 -50.19
N TRP A 684 12.38 18.37 -50.07
CA TRP A 684 13.82 18.50 -50.28
C TRP A 684 14.14 19.07 -51.66
N ALA A 685 13.59 18.49 -52.73
CA ALA A 685 13.80 18.96 -54.09
C ALA A 685 13.25 20.38 -54.34
N GLU A 686 12.13 20.73 -53.71
CA GLU A 686 11.57 22.09 -53.79
C GLU A 686 12.42 23.14 -53.06
N ILE A 687 13.01 22.81 -51.92
CA ILE A 687 13.80 23.75 -51.11
C ILE A 687 15.23 23.87 -51.64
N HIS A 688 15.86 22.75 -52.02
CA HIS A 688 17.29 22.67 -52.34
C HIS A 688 17.58 22.58 -53.84
N GLY A 689 16.56 22.42 -54.69
CA GLY A 689 16.70 22.40 -56.14
C GLY A 689 17.27 21.11 -56.74
N GLU A 690 17.53 20.09 -55.92
CA GLU A 690 18.02 18.77 -56.34
C GLU A 690 17.33 17.62 -55.59
N GLU A 691 17.29 16.43 -56.18
CA GLU A 691 16.70 15.26 -55.52
C GLU A 691 17.56 14.74 -54.37
N LEU A 692 16.90 14.36 -53.26
CA LEU A 692 17.58 13.77 -52.11
C LEU A 692 18.18 12.40 -52.48
N ARG A 693 19.51 12.32 -52.50
CA ARG A 693 20.27 11.10 -52.87
C ARG A 693 20.35 10.06 -51.76
N ASP A 694 20.12 10.46 -50.51
CA ASP A 694 20.18 9.57 -49.36
C ASP A 694 19.10 8.49 -49.44
N SER A 695 19.44 7.26 -49.02
CA SER A 695 18.48 6.16 -48.93
C SER A 695 17.48 6.40 -47.78
N ASN A 696 16.32 5.73 -47.81
CA ASN A 696 15.32 5.87 -46.74
C ASN A 696 15.90 5.50 -45.35
N GLU A 697 16.86 4.57 -45.31
CA GLU A 697 17.52 4.15 -44.08
C GLU A 697 18.43 5.25 -43.53
N ILE A 698 19.20 5.92 -44.40
CA ILE A 698 20.04 7.07 -44.02
C ILE A 698 19.18 8.23 -43.50
N VAL A 699 18.06 8.53 -44.16
CA VAL A 699 17.12 9.57 -43.68
C VAL A 699 16.62 9.23 -42.28
N ARG A 700 16.23 7.98 -42.03
CA ARG A 700 15.77 7.54 -40.70
C ARG A 700 16.87 7.64 -39.65
N LEU A 701 18.11 7.32 -40.00
CA LEU A 701 19.26 7.49 -39.10
C LEU A 701 19.49 8.96 -38.74
N GLN A 702 19.38 9.87 -39.71
CA GLN A 702 19.48 11.32 -39.49
C GLN A 702 18.37 11.82 -38.56
N LEU A 703 17.11 11.44 -38.82
CA LEU A 703 15.99 11.79 -37.94
C LEU A 703 16.14 11.21 -36.52
N THR A 704 16.64 9.99 -36.39
CA THR A 704 16.89 9.36 -35.07
C THR A 704 17.99 10.08 -34.30
N ALA A 705 19.01 10.59 -35.00
CA ALA A 705 20.14 11.25 -34.37
C ALA A 705 19.80 12.67 -33.87
N HIS A 706 18.89 13.37 -34.55
CA HIS A 706 18.71 14.81 -34.36
C HIS A 706 17.28 15.24 -33.98
N CYS A 707 16.28 14.35 -34.00
CA CYS A 707 14.91 14.66 -33.58
C CYS A 707 14.51 13.93 -32.30
N VAL A 708 13.53 14.51 -31.58
CA VAL A 708 12.88 13.89 -30.42
C VAL A 708 12.00 12.74 -30.87
N ASP A 709 12.23 11.56 -30.32
CA ASP A 709 11.50 10.33 -30.65
C ASP A 709 10.30 10.12 -29.71
N THR A 710 9.11 9.90 -30.29
CA THR A 710 7.84 9.69 -29.57
C THR A 710 7.32 8.25 -29.69
N GLY A 711 8.17 7.34 -30.17
CA GLY A 711 7.81 5.99 -30.58
C GLY A 711 7.18 5.96 -31.98
N LYS A 712 6.15 6.78 -32.25
CA LYS A 712 5.42 6.82 -33.54
C LYS A 712 5.92 7.88 -34.53
N ARG A 713 6.49 8.98 -34.02
CA ARG A 713 6.94 10.13 -34.81
C ARG A 713 8.26 10.69 -34.29
N TRP A 714 9.01 11.36 -35.17
CA TRP A 714 10.14 12.22 -34.83
C TRP A 714 9.74 13.70 -34.90
N TYR A 715 10.08 14.49 -33.90
CA TYR A 715 9.81 15.94 -33.86
C TYR A 715 11.11 16.73 -33.75
N LEU A 716 11.17 17.87 -34.43
CA LEU A 716 12.16 18.88 -34.09
C LEU A 716 11.86 19.42 -32.69
N ALA A 717 12.86 19.46 -31.82
CA ALA A 717 12.69 19.85 -30.41
C ALA A 717 12.08 21.25 -30.27
N GLU A 718 12.48 22.19 -31.12
CA GLU A 718 11.97 23.57 -31.13
C GLU A 718 10.51 23.70 -31.56
N LEU A 719 9.94 22.67 -32.21
CA LEU A 719 8.55 22.65 -32.69
C LEU A 719 7.63 21.82 -31.78
N LEU A 720 8.17 21.18 -30.74
CA LEU A 720 7.40 20.32 -29.86
C LEU A 720 6.49 21.13 -28.91
N LEU A 721 7.00 22.27 -28.44
CA LEU A 721 6.28 23.25 -27.63
C LEU A 721 6.14 24.56 -28.40
N SER A 722 5.00 25.24 -28.22
CA SER A 722 4.88 26.63 -28.65
C SER A 722 5.86 27.51 -27.85
N ASP A 723 6.17 28.70 -28.35
CA ASP A 723 7.05 29.62 -27.61
C ASP A 723 6.46 29.98 -26.22
N GLU A 724 5.13 30.06 -26.12
CA GLU A 724 4.39 30.33 -24.88
C GLU A 724 4.40 29.14 -23.91
N ASP A 725 4.17 27.92 -24.40
CA ASP A 725 4.27 26.68 -23.59
C ASP A 725 5.70 26.49 -23.09
N ARG A 726 6.70 26.73 -23.94
CA ARG A 726 8.12 26.68 -23.57
C ARG A 726 8.43 27.66 -22.45
N TRP A 727 7.98 28.91 -22.58
CA TRP A 727 8.18 29.92 -21.53
C TRP A 727 7.52 29.49 -20.22
N THR A 728 6.29 28.97 -20.28
CA THR A 728 5.53 28.50 -19.11
C THR A 728 6.24 27.36 -18.37
N VAL A 729 6.73 26.35 -19.10
CA VAL A 729 7.50 25.23 -18.54
C VAL A 729 8.78 25.73 -17.86
N LEU A 730 9.57 26.56 -18.54
CA LEU A 730 10.84 27.06 -18.00
C LEU A 730 10.63 27.97 -16.78
N GLN A 731 9.62 28.85 -16.82
CA GLN A 731 9.29 29.71 -15.70
C GLN A 731 8.86 28.90 -14.47
N TYR A 732 8.08 27.83 -14.66
CA TYR A 732 7.69 26.94 -13.56
C TYR A 732 8.91 26.26 -12.93
N ILE A 733 9.81 25.72 -13.76
CA ILE A 733 11.05 25.07 -13.32
C ILE A 733 11.92 26.05 -12.51
N GLU A 734 12.17 27.24 -13.06
CA GLU A 734 12.97 28.28 -12.40
C GLU A 734 12.36 28.71 -11.08
N ARG A 735 11.03 28.93 -11.04
CA ARG A 735 10.32 29.32 -9.81
C ARG A 735 10.51 28.30 -8.69
N VAL A 736 10.39 27.01 -9.01
CA VAL A 736 10.51 25.94 -8.00
C VAL A 736 11.96 25.79 -7.55
N LEU A 737 12.93 25.72 -8.47
CA LEU A 737 14.34 25.57 -8.08
C LEU A 737 14.88 26.80 -7.33
N ASN A 738 14.41 28.01 -7.66
CA ASN A 738 14.79 29.23 -6.95
C ASN A 738 14.14 29.36 -5.57
N SER A 739 13.13 28.54 -5.25
CA SER A 739 12.50 28.51 -3.92
C SER A 739 13.32 27.73 -2.86
N GLY A 740 14.51 27.26 -3.23
CA GLY A 740 15.39 26.50 -2.34
C GLY A 740 15.13 24.98 -2.33
N LYS A 741 14.28 24.48 -3.24
CA LYS A 741 14.05 23.04 -3.39
C LYS A 741 15.21 22.37 -4.15
N PRO A 742 15.73 21.23 -3.66
CA PRO A 742 16.95 20.63 -4.21
C PRO A 742 16.72 19.94 -5.56
N VAL A 743 15.50 19.44 -5.81
CA VAL A 743 15.14 18.69 -7.02
C VAL A 743 13.70 18.99 -7.44
N LEU A 744 13.40 18.74 -8.72
CA LEU A 744 12.05 18.81 -9.26
C LEU A 744 11.81 17.63 -10.21
N TYR A 745 10.82 16.79 -9.91
CA TYR A 745 10.48 15.60 -10.71
C TYR A 745 9.75 15.96 -12.00
N TYR A 746 10.04 15.23 -13.07
CA TYR A 746 9.39 15.47 -14.37
C TYR A 746 7.88 15.23 -14.32
N SER A 747 7.45 14.16 -13.67
CA SER A 747 6.04 13.87 -13.40
C SER A 747 5.33 15.02 -12.69
N SER A 748 6.04 15.72 -11.80
CA SER A 748 5.50 16.86 -11.05
C SER A 748 5.34 18.10 -11.91
N ILE A 749 6.31 18.36 -12.80
CA ILE A 749 6.20 19.42 -13.80
C ILE A 749 5.00 19.16 -14.71
N TYR A 750 4.89 17.92 -15.20
CA TYR A 750 3.78 17.52 -16.06
C TYR A 750 2.44 17.68 -15.34
N ALA A 751 2.28 17.11 -14.14
CA ALA A 751 1.04 17.20 -13.38
C ALA A 751 0.63 18.66 -13.06
N ALA A 752 1.59 19.55 -12.83
CA ALA A 752 1.33 20.95 -12.55
C ALA A 752 0.90 21.75 -13.80
N LEU A 753 1.39 21.37 -14.99
CA LEU A 753 1.25 22.16 -16.21
C LEU A 753 0.33 21.52 -17.26
N GLU A 754 -0.06 20.25 -17.14
CA GLU A 754 -0.87 19.51 -18.15
C GLU A 754 -2.15 20.28 -18.54
N HIS A 755 -2.76 21.00 -17.60
CA HIS A 755 -3.97 21.79 -17.86
C HIS A 755 -3.71 23.20 -18.42
N GLN A 756 -2.47 23.68 -18.34
CA GLN A 756 -2.06 25.01 -18.79
C GLN A 756 -1.44 25.01 -20.19
N LEU A 757 -0.87 23.88 -20.61
CA LEU A 757 -0.20 23.75 -21.91
C LEU A 757 -1.22 23.60 -23.04
N GLU A 758 -1.08 24.41 -24.09
CA GLU A 758 -1.98 24.36 -25.25
C GLU A 758 -1.64 23.19 -26.20
N SER A 759 -0.39 22.71 -26.19
CA SER A 759 0.07 21.59 -27.00
C SER A 759 -0.57 20.27 -26.57
N ALA A 760 -1.66 19.88 -27.25
CA ALA A 760 -2.42 18.64 -27.01
C ALA A 760 -1.64 17.32 -27.22
N VAL A 761 -0.34 17.39 -27.58
CA VAL A 761 0.52 16.24 -27.88
C VAL A 761 1.47 15.92 -26.73
N LEU A 762 1.59 16.77 -25.70
CA LEU A 762 2.59 16.58 -24.65
C LEU A 762 2.19 15.49 -23.65
N THR A 763 2.98 14.42 -23.61
CA THR A 763 3.02 13.44 -22.52
C THR A 763 4.21 13.73 -21.60
N GLU A 764 4.26 13.11 -20.42
CA GLU A 764 5.42 13.21 -19.52
C GLU A 764 6.73 12.84 -20.24
N ASP A 765 6.76 11.71 -20.96
CA ASP A 765 7.94 11.27 -21.73
C ASP A 765 8.40 12.30 -22.78
N LEU A 766 7.44 13.01 -23.37
CA LEU A 766 7.72 14.04 -24.36
C LEU A 766 8.28 15.31 -23.74
N LEU A 767 7.77 15.70 -22.57
CA LEU A 767 8.33 16.78 -21.78
C LEU A 767 9.78 16.45 -21.37
N VAL A 768 10.03 15.23 -20.92
CA VAL A 768 11.39 14.76 -20.58
C VAL A 768 12.31 14.84 -21.80
N SER A 769 11.86 14.30 -22.92
CA SER A 769 12.66 14.28 -24.16
C SER A 769 12.92 15.68 -24.70
N TYR A 770 11.96 16.60 -24.56
CA TYR A 770 12.14 18.01 -24.85
C TYR A 770 13.20 18.65 -23.97
N LEU A 771 13.09 18.52 -22.65
CA LEU A 771 14.05 19.09 -21.70
C LEU A 771 15.46 18.53 -21.94
N LEU A 772 15.56 17.22 -22.23
CA LEU A 772 16.82 16.57 -22.62
C LEU A 772 17.38 17.10 -23.93
N ALA A 773 16.56 17.55 -24.88
CA ALA A 773 17.05 18.07 -26.15
C ALA A 773 17.43 19.57 -26.06
N THR A 774 16.75 20.36 -25.22
CA THR A 774 16.84 21.83 -25.27
C THR A 774 17.44 22.50 -24.03
N CYS A 775 17.62 21.76 -22.92
CA CYS A 775 17.96 22.38 -21.62
C CYS A 775 19.14 21.73 -20.89
N GLN A 776 19.94 20.90 -21.57
CA GLN A 776 21.15 20.28 -20.98
C GLN A 776 22.22 21.30 -20.55
N ASP A 777 22.22 22.48 -21.18
CA ASP A 777 23.08 23.61 -20.87
C ASP A 777 22.59 24.41 -19.64
N ARG A 778 21.30 24.30 -19.30
CA ARG A 778 20.66 25.09 -18.24
C ARG A 778 20.47 24.34 -16.93
N TYR A 779 20.15 23.05 -16.99
CA TYR A 779 19.83 22.24 -15.81
C TYR A 779 20.61 20.92 -15.80
N ILE A 780 20.82 20.36 -14.61
CA ILE A 780 21.35 19.02 -14.46
C ILE A 780 20.17 18.05 -14.52
N LEU A 781 20.01 17.41 -15.68
CA LEU A 781 18.94 16.45 -15.95
C LEU A 781 19.36 15.06 -15.46
N ARG A 782 18.52 14.44 -14.61
CA ARG A 782 18.66 13.05 -14.16
C ARG A 782 17.54 12.20 -14.76
N GLU A 783 17.52 10.91 -14.43
CA GLU A 783 16.55 9.94 -14.97
C GLU A 783 15.08 10.33 -14.68
N HIS A 784 14.79 10.86 -13.49
CA HIS A 784 13.41 11.15 -13.05
C HIS A 784 13.17 12.59 -12.60
N TYR A 785 14.22 13.38 -12.44
CA TYR A 785 14.14 14.74 -11.92
C TYR A 785 15.24 15.61 -12.53
N LEU A 786 15.09 16.92 -12.36
CA LEU A 786 16.09 17.92 -12.69
C LEU A 786 16.54 18.69 -11.44
N THR A 787 17.73 19.27 -11.48
CA THR A 787 18.31 20.05 -10.38
C THR A 787 19.31 21.10 -10.89
N ASN A 788 19.53 22.15 -10.09
CA ASN A 788 20.62 23.11 -10.27
C ASN A 788 21.88 22.75 -9.47
N ASP A 789 21.79 21.78 -8.56
CA ASP A 789 22.89 21.38 -7.68
C ASP A 789 23.47 20.02 -8.06
N ARG A 790 24.78 19.99 -8.33
CA ARG A 790 25.53 18.76 -8.64
C ARG A 790 25.59 17.79 -7.47
N HIS A 791 25.37 18.27 -6.25
CA HIS A 791 25.44 17.53 -5.00
C HIS A 791 24.07 17.29 -4.35
N ALA A 792 22.96 17.63 -5.04
CA ALA A 792 21.62 17.41 -4.53
C ALA A 792 21.42 15.95 -4.07
N GLN A 793 20.99 15.77 -2.83
CA GLN A 793 20.56 14.49 -2.27
C GLN A 793 19.05 14.50 -2.13
N VAL A 794 18.40 13.41 -2.57
CA VAL A 794 16.96 13.25 -2.46
C VAL A 794 16.67 12.41 -1.22
N ASN A 795 16.07 13.03 -0.20
CA ASN A 795 15.60 12.34 1.00
C ASN A 795 14.13 12.74 1.27
N LEU A 796 13.21 12.10 0.53
CA LEU A 796 11.79 12.41 0.61
C LEU A 796 11.21 12.22 2.04
N PRO A 797 11.56 11.18 2.82
CA PRO A 797 11.13 11.07 4.21
C PRO A 797 11.55 12.26 5.09
N GLU A 798 12.77 12.78 4.91
CA GLU A 798 13.25 13.95 5.65
C GLU A 798 12.48 15.21 5.22
N GLU A 799 12.21 15.40 3.94
CA GLU A 799 11.39 16.52 3.47
C GLU A 799 9.93 16.46 3.96
N ILE A 800 9.33 15.26 4.00
CA ILE A 800 8.00 15.05 4.61
C ILE A 800 8.05 15.44 6.10
N THR A 801 9.10 15.02 6.80
CA THR A 801 9.30 15.33 8.22
C THR A 801 9.41 16.84 8.43
N ASP A 802 10.23 17.53 7.65
CA ASP A 802 10.40 18.98 7.74
C ASP A 802 9.09 19.74 7.50
N VAL A 803 8.28 19.31 6.53
CA VAL A 803 6.96 19.92 6.27
C VAL A 803 6.01 19.68 7.44
N MET A 804 5.94 18.47 7.97
CA MET A 804 5.09 18.15 9.13
C MET A 804 5.50 18.96 10.37
N LEU A 805 6.80 19.05 10.65
CA LEU A 805 7.34 19.82 11.78
C LEU A 805 7.09 21.33 11.61
N ALA A 806 7.25 21.86 10.39
CA ALA A 806 6.96 23.26 10.10
C ALA A 806 5.47 23.60 10.27
N TYR A 807 4.58 22.65 9.97
CA TYR A 807 3.13 22.80 10.17
C TYR A 807 2.73 22.78 11.66
N GLY A 808 3.45 22.03 12.49
CA GLY A 808 3.21 21.96 13.93
C GLY A 808 1.90 21.28 14.36
N ARG A 809 1.17 20.66 13.42
CA ARG A 809 -0.07 19.91 13.65
C ARG A 809 -0.20 18.76 12.64
N PRO A 810 -1.04 17.74 12.91
CA PRO A 810 -1.36 16.72 11.91
C PRO A 810 -1.82 17.36 10.60
N ILE A 811 -1.23 16.89 9.49
CA ILE A 811 -1.41 17.45 8.14
C ILE A 811 -2.19 16.47 7.27
N HIS A 812 -3.18 16.98 6.53
CA HIS A 812 -3.91 16.19 5.55
C HIS A 812 -3.01 15.86 4.35
N THR A 813 -3.17 14.67 3.78
CA THR A 813 -2.33 14.16 2.69
C THR A 813 -2.32 15.11 1.48
N ASP A 814 -3.45 15.75 1.17
CA ASP A 814 -3.54 16.73 0.07
C ASP A 814 -2.75 18.02 0.34
N GLU A 815 -2.78 18.54 1.56
CA GLU A 815 -1.97 19.71 1.95
C GLU A 815 -0.48 19.37 1.90
N LEU A 816 -0.11 18.16 2.35
CA LEU A 816 1.26 17.66 2.30
C LEU A 816 1.76 17.53 0.85
N LYS A 817 0.96 16.95 -0.05
CA LYS A 817 1.28 16.86 -1.49
C LYS A 817 1.43 18.23 -2.13
N GLN A 818 0.62 19.21 -1.71
CA GLN A 818 0.73 20.58 -2.21
C GLN A 818 2.03 21.25 -1.75
N ALA A 819 2.42 21.05 -0.49
CA ALA A 819 3.69 21.54 0.04
C ALA A 819 4.91 20.86 -0.62
N LEU A 820 4.76 19.59 -1.02
CA LEU A 820 5.76 18.77 -1.70
C LEU A 820 5.49 18.62 -3.20
N HIS A 821 4.91 19.65 -3.84
CA HIS A 821 4.54 19.60 -5.26
C HIS A 821 5.73 19.34 -6.21
N HIS A 822 6.98 19.50 -5.74
CA HIS A 822 8.18 19.16 -6.48
C HIS A 822 8.50 17.65 -6.51
N PHE A 823 7.76 16.85 -5.75
CA PHE A 823 7.78 15.38 -5.76
C PHE A 823 6.51 14.77 -6.37
N PRO A 824 6.57 13.51 -6.84
CA PRO A 824 5.39 12.82 -7.36
C PRO A 824 4.40 12.51 -6.21
N PRO A 825 3.09 12.82 -6.35
CA PRO A 825 2.10 12.61 -5.28
C PRO A 825 2.03 11.16 -4.77
N ASN A 826 2.16 10.19 -5.68
CA ASN A 826 2.13 8.77 -5.34
C ASN A 826 3.37 8.33 -4.53
N GLN A 827 4.51 9.01 -4.71
CA GLN A 827 5.70 8.74 -3.90
C GLN A 827 5.52 9.27 -2.48
N VAL A 828 4.96 10.48 -2.33
CA VAL A 828 4.65 11.05 -1.00
C VAL A 828 3.72 10.13 -0.20
N GLU A 829 2.63 9.66 -0.82
CA GLU A 829 1.72 8.70 -0.16
C GLU A 829 2.41 7.40 0.21
N ARG A 830 3.24 6.87 -0.69
CA ARG A 830 3.95 5.61 -0.44
C ARG A 830 4.87 5.71 0.77
N GLU A 831 5.61 6.82 0.91
CA GLU A 831 6.51 7.02 2.06
C GLU A 831 5.74 7.05 3.39
N LEU A 832 4.56 7.70 3.43
CA LEU A 832 3.70 7.71 4.63
C LEU A 832 3.30 6.32 5.12
N HIS A 833 3.22 5.32 4.23
CA HIS A 833 2.82 3.95 4.57
C HIS A 833 4.01 3.04 4.91
N ILE A 834 5.19 3.32 4.38
CA ILE A 834 6.40 2.50 4.58
C ILE A 834 7.06 2.84 5.91
N HIS A 835 7.11 4.13 6.25
CA HIS A 835 7.84 4.65 7.39
C HIS A 835 6.96 4.73 8.64
N SER A 836 7.30 3.92 9.63
CA SER A 836 6.52 3.82 10.88
C SER A 836 6.57 5.09 11.74
N GLU A 837 7.53 5.99 11.49
CA GLU A 837 7.60 7.31 12.13
C GLU A 837 6.49 8.27 11.69
N PHE A 838 5.82 8.01 10.56
CA PHE A 838 4.63 8.73 10.13
C PHE A 838 3.38 8.06 10.69
N ILE A 839 2.74 8.74 11.62
CA ILE A 839 1.62 8.21 12.40
C ILE A 839 0.34 8.84 11.88
N MET A 840 -0.63 7.99 11.56
CA MET A 840 -1.96 8.44 11.16
C MET A 840 -2.75 8.88 12.39
N ASP A 841 -3.15 10.15 12.40
CA ASP A 841 -4.01 10.72 13.45
C ASP A 841 -5.48 10.56 13.09
N ALA A 842 -5.84 10.78 11.83
CA ALA A 842 -7.19 10.57 11.31
C ALA A 842 -7.11 10.09 9.85
N PHE A 843 -8.25 9.75 9.24
CA PHE A 843 -8.29 9.33 7.84
C PHE A 843 -7.60 10.37 6.94
N HIS A 844 -6.54 9.95 6.24
CA HIS A 844 -5.66 10.80 5.42
C HIS A 844 -4.92 11.94 6.14
N THR A 845 -4.84 11.93 7.47
CA THR A 845 -4.15 12.96 8.27
C THR A 845 -3.02 12.33 9.07
N TYR A 846 -1.80 12.86 8.91
CA TYR A 846 -0.57 12.27 9.45
C TYR A 846 0.26 13.29 10.24
N PHE A 847 1.07 12.80 11.17
CA PHE A 847 2.08 13.58 11.88
C PHE A 847 3.35 12.72 12.08
N HIS A 848 4.48 13.37 12.34
CA HIS A 848 5.72 12.68 12.67
C HIS A 848 5.79 12.37 14.18
N GLU A 849 6.29 11.18 14.55
CA GLU A 849 6.34 10.70 15.94
C GLU A 849 6.99 11.67 16.95
N SER A 850 7.94 12.50 16.49
CA SER A 850 8.63 13.49 17.32
C SER A 850 7.74 14.66 17.74
N MET A 851 6.60 14.87 17.08
CA MET A 851 5.62 15.90 17.48
C MET A 851 4.88 15.48 18.74
N ALA A 852 4.74 14.17 18.98
CA ALA A 852 4.24 13.64 20.25
C ALA A 852 5.38 13.62 21.27
N ASP A 853 5.55 14.74 21.97
CA ASP A 853 6.58 14.90 22.98
C ASP A 853 6.22 14.10 24.25
N LEU A 854 6.84 12.94 24.40
CA LEU A 854 6.71 12.03 25.54
C LEU A 854 8.10 11.75 26.11
N THR A 855 8.30 12.13 27.36
CA THR A 855 9.56 11.89 28.07
C THR A 855 9.75 10.40 28.38
N ALA A 856 10.99 9.99 28.67
CA ALA A 856 11.27 8.61 29.07
C ALA A 856 10.49 8.20 30.33
N GLN A 857 10.32 9.12 31.29
CA GLN A 857 9.54 8.89 32.51
C GLN A 857 8.05 8.67 32.19
N GLU A 858 7.46 9.49 31.34
CA GLU A 858 6.06 9.32 30.91
C GLU A 858 5.87 8.00 30.15
N LEU A 859 6.83 7.62 29.30
CA LEU A 859 6.79 6.33 28.60
C LEU A 859 6.88 5.14 29.56
N ASP A 860 7.68 5.24 30.62
CA ASP A 860 7.75 4.19 31.64
C ASP A 860 6.47 4.11 32.48
N GLN A 861 5.85 5.26 32.79
CA GLN A 861 4.55 5.34 33.44
C GLN A 861 3.44 4.72 32.58
N ILE A 862 3.42 5.06 31.28
CA ILE A 862 2.48 4.47 30.31
C ILE A 862 2.70 2.96 30.22
N ALA A 863 3.95 2.53 30.12
CA ALA A 863 4.28 1.12 30.07
C ALA A 863 3.89 0.38 31.37
N ALA A 864 3.96 1.03 32.53
CA ALA A 864 3.58 0.43 33.81
C ALA A 864 2.09 0.12 33.89
N PHE A 865 1.20 1.06 33.54
CA PHE A 865 -0.24 0.77 33.55
C PHE A 865 -0.66 -0.20 32.45
N ILE A 866 0.05 -0.22 31.31
CA ILE A 866 -0.17 -1.25 30.28
C ILE A 866 0.19 -2.61 30.88
N GLN A 867 1.35 -2.73 31.52
CA GLN A 867 1.79 -3.98 32.12
C GLN A 867 0.84 -4.46 33.22
N GLU A 868 0.37 -3.57 34.09
CA GLU A 868 -0.64 -3.88 35.11
C GLU A 868 -1.91 -4.48 34.49
N GLU A 869 -2.40 -3.91 33.39
CA GLU A 869 -3.58 -4.41 32.69
C GLU A 869 -3.35 -5.79 32.07
N LEU A 870 -2.17 -5.98 31.47
CA LEU A 870 -1.75 -7.27 30.92
C LEU A 870 -1.62 -8.34 32.00
N ASP A 871 -1.12 -7.99 33.18
CA ASP A 871 -0.99 -8.92 34.31
C ASP A 871 -2.35 -9.31 34.88
N ASN A 872 -3.33 -8.38 34.88
CA ASN A 872 -4.67 -8.62 35.40
C ASN A 872 -5.53 -9.50 34.49
N GLN A 873 -5.58 -9.23 33.18
CA GLN A 873 -6.51 -9.93 32.28
C GLN A 873 -5.87 -10.54 31.02
N GLY A 874 -4.60 -10.24 30.74
CA GLY A 874 -3.83 -10.80 29.61
C GLY A 874 -3.80 -9.95 28.34
N TYR A 875 -4.59 -8.87 28.29
CA TYR A 875 -4.66 -7.94 27.16
C TYR A 875 -5.07 -6.55 27.67
N MET A 876 -4.92 -5.54 26.83
CA MET A 876 -5.46 -4.20 27.06
C MET A 876 -6.10 -3.66 25.77
N ILE A 877 -7.23 -2.97 25.88
CA ILE A 877 -7.83 -2.27 24.74
C ILE A 877 -7.14 -0.92 24.56
N GLY A 878 -6.75 -0.60 23.33
CA GLY A 878 -5.95 0.57 23.00
C GLY A 878 -6.63 1.91 23.28
N ASP A 879 -7.96 1.97 23.21
CA ASP A 879 -8.73 3.18 23.55
C ASP A 879 -8.59 3.58 25.03
N TRP A 880 -8.24 2.62 25.88
CA TRP A 880 -8.03 2.88 27.31
C TRP A 880 -6.77 3.70 27.59
N ILE A 881 -5.82 3.77 26.65
CA ILE A 881 -4.62 4.62 26.80
C ILE A 881 -5.04 6.07 27.05
N GLN A 882 -5.95 6.61 26.22
CA GLN A 882 -6.39 8.00 26.37
C GLN A 882 -7.11 8.21 27.70
N ARG A 883 -7.98 7.29 28.10
CA ARG A 883 -8.73 7.37 29.36
C ARG A 883 -7.80 7.36 30.57
N LYS A 884 -6.84 6.41 30.60
CA LYS A 884 -5.84 6.32 31.67
C LYS A 884 -4.89 7.52 31.69
N LEU A 885 -4.51 8.06 30.54
CA LEU A 885 -3.73 9.31 30.47
C LEU A 885 -4.49 10.49 31.07
N VAL A 886 -5.75 10.71 30.69
CA VAL A 886 -6.57 11.80 31.27
C VAL A 886 -6.75 11.63 32.77
N GLN A 887 -6.93 10.40 33.26
CA GLN A 887 -7.17 10.11 34.67
C GLN A 887 -5.89 10.21 35.54
N LEU A 888 -4.77 9.66 35.05
CA LEU A 888 -3.54 9.50 35.84
C LEU A 888 -2.49 10.59 35.55
N TYR A 889 -2.49 11.15 34.34
CA TYR A 889 -1.47 12.08 33.84
C TYR A 889 -2.11 13.22 33.01
N PRO A 890 -2.98 14.06 33.61
CA PRO A 890 -3.75 15.07 32.89
C PRO A 890 -2.90 16.11 32.15
N GLU A 891 -1.74 16.49 32.69
CA GLU A 891 -0.79 17.40 32.03
C GLU A 891 -0.24 16.81 30.71
N THR A 892 0.11 15.52 30.72
CA THR A 892 0.55 14.80 29.51
C THR A 892 -0.60 14.72 28.50
N ALA A 893 -1.83 14.45 28.96
CA ALA A 893 -3.01 14.39 28.10
C ALA A 893 -3.34 15.76 27.47
N GLU A 894 -3.22 16.85 28.23
CA GLU A 894 -3.41 18.22 27.74
C GLU A 894 -2.38 18.58 26.67
N ARG A 895 -1.10 18.23 26.86
CA ARG A 895 -0.04 18.47 25.88
C ARG A 895 -0.24 17.68 24.57
N LEU A 896 -0.86 16.51 24.66
CA LEU A 896 -1.20 15.68 23.49
C LEU A 896 -2.58 15.98 22.90
N SER A 897 -3.32 16.95 23.43
CA SER A 897 -4.71 17.24 23.02
C SER A 897 -4.87 17.71 21.57
N PHE A 898 -3.78 18.11 20.91
CA PHE A 898 -3.77 18.42 19.47
C PHE A 898 -3.84 17.15 18.59
N LEU A 899 -3.73 15.96 19.18
CA LEU A 899 -3.90 14.65 18.56
C LEU A 899 -5.25 14.04 18.96
N THR A 900 -5.82 13.25 18.07
CA THR A 900 -6.95 12.37 18.39
C THR A 900 -6.50 11.19 19.26
N PRO A 901 -7.42 10.44 19.89
CA PRO A 901 -7.09 9.20 20.58
C PRO A 901 -6.34 8.18 19.70
N LEU A 902 -6.62 8.16 18.39
CA LEU A 902 -5.91 7.32 17.42
C LEU A 902 -4.45 7.77 17.28
N GLY A 903 -4.21 9.07 17.15
CA GLY A 903 -2.86 9.65 17.08
C GLY A 903 -2.05 9.40 18.35
N VAL A 904 -2.65 9.65 19.53
CA VAL A 904 -2.01 9.36 20.83
C VAL A 904 -1.65 7.89 20.95
N ARG A 905 -2.59 6.99 20.64
CA ARG A 905 -2.35 5.54 20.62
C ARG A 905 -1.23 5.18 19.65
N GLY A 906 -1.21 5.78 18.46
CA GLY A 906 -0.17 5.57 17.45
C GLY A 906 1.22 5.99 17.95
N ALA A 907 1.33 7.16 18.60
CA ALA A 907 2.57 7.66 19.18
C ALA A 907 3.10 6.74 20.28
N VAL A 908 2.22 6.32 21.20
CA VAL A 908 2.57 5.34 22.24
C VAL A 908 2.98 4.01 21.62
N ALA A 909 2.26 3.53 20.61
CA ALA A 909 2.57 2.29 19.91
C ALA A 909 3.94 2.34 19.24
N TYR A 910 4.28 3.44 18.58
CA TYR A 910 5.60 3.64 17.99
C TYR A 910 6.68 3.64 19.06
N LYS A 911 6.56 4.46 20.11
CA LYS A 911 7.61 4.61 21.13
C LYS A 911 7.78 3.37 22.01
N LEU A 912 6.71 2.60 22.27
CA LEU A 912 6.74 1.37 23.07
C LEU A 912 6.76 0.08 22.24
N ARG A 913 6.99 0.15 20.92
CA ARG A 913 6.99 -1.00 19.99
C ARG A 913 7.93 -2.14 20.35
N ASN A 914 8.95 -1.86 21.16
CA ASN A 914 9.92 -2.85 21.62
C ASN A 914 9.45 -3.62 22.87
N ARG A 915 8.44 -3.12 23.59
CA ARG A 915 7.91 -3.70 24.84
C ARG A 915 6.57 -4.39 24.66
N PHE A 916 5.71 -3.86 23.78
CA PHE A 916 4.36 -4.37 23.55
C PHE A 916 4.08 -4.61 22.08
N THR A 917 3.01 -5.36 21.81
CA THR A 917 2.45 -5.57 20.48
C THR A 917 1.10 -4.88 20.40
N PHE A 918 0.90 -4.05 19.38
CA PHE A 918 -0.34 -3.33 19.12
C PHE A 918 -1.01 -3.94 17.88
N SER A 919 -2.00 -4.81 18.07
CA SER A 919 -2.70 -5.56 17.02
C SER A 919 -4.15 -5.10 16.89
N GLY A 920 -4.44 -4.23 15.91
CA GLY A 920 -5.76 -3.61 15.81
C GLY A 920 -6.10 -2.84 17.11
N PRO A 921 -7.28 -3.00 17.72
CA PRO A 921 -7.60 -2.35 18.98
C PRO A 921 -6.89 -2.96 20.20
N VAL A 922 -6.16 -4.06 20.05
CA VAL A 922 -5.63 -4.85 21.18
C VAL A 922 -4.16 -4.58 21.43
N ILE A 923 -3.78 -4.52 22.70
CA ILE A 923 -2.41 -4.43 23.19
C ILE A 923 -2.08 -5.69 23.99
N THR A 924 -0.93 -6.28 23.72
CA THR A 924 -0.41 -7.49 24.37
C THR A 924 1.10 -7.37 24.63
N LEU A 925 1.65 -8.32 25.38
CA LEU A 925 3.11 -8.47 25.51
C LEU A 925 3.78 -8.64 24.14
N LYS A 926 5.04 -8.21 24.03
CA LYS A 926 5.80 -8.31 22.79
C LYS A 926 5.83 -9.75 22.26
N GLY A 927 5.45 -9.92 20.99
CA GLY A 927 5.44 -11.22 20.31
C GLY A 927 4.14 -12.01 20.45
N ASN A 928 3.24 -11.62 21.37
CA ASN A 928 1.90 -12.18 21.45
C ASN A 928 0.96 -11.38 20.56
N THR A 929 0.09 -12.06 19.82
CA THR A 929 -0.97 -11.42 19.04
C THR A 929 -2.31 -12.01 19.47
N MET A 930 -3.27 -11.15 19.77
CA MET A 930 -4.65 -11.55 20.05
C MET A 930 -5.57 -10.79 19.11
N SER A 931 -6.55 -11.52 18.57
CA SER A 931 -7.63 -10.96 17.79
C SER A 931 -8.80 -10.57 18.70
N MET A 932 -9.74 -9.78 18.18
CA MET A 932 -10.98 -9.51 18.92
C MET A 932 -11.80 -10.79 19.15
N THR A 933 -11.69 -11.79 18.27
CA THR A 933 -12.30 -13.11 18.52
C THR A 933 -11.71 -13.82 19.73
N ASP A 934 -10.41 -13.69 19.99
CA ASP A 934 -9.78 -14.29 21.18
C ASP A 934 -10.26 -13.59 22.45
N ILE A 935 -10.39 -12.26 22.39
CA ILE A 935 -10.89 -11.44 23.51
C ILE A 935 -12.33 -11.82 23.87
N PHE A 936 -13.23 -11.89 22.89
CA PHE A 936 -14.61 -12.31 23.14
C PHE A 936 -14.70 -13.76 23.64
N ALA A 937 -13.83 -14.66 23.18
CA ALA A 937 -13.77 -16.03 23.70
C ALA A 937 -13.34 -16.06 25.17
N MET A 938 -12.30 -15.30 25.54
CA MET A 938 -11.84 -15.18 26.93
C MET A 938 -12.92 -14.57 27.83
N PHE A 939 -13.64 -13.55 27.36
CA PHE A 939 -14.78 -12.99 28.08
C PHE A 939 -15.83 -14.06 28.36
N CYS A 940 -16.25 -14.80 27.33
CA CYS A 940 -17.22 -15.87 27.47
C CYS A 940 -16.79 -16.93 28.50
N GLN A 941 -15.53 -17.35 28.47
CA GLN A 941 -15.00 -18.38 29.37
C GLN A 941 -14.87 -17.92 30.83
N ARG A 942 -14.66 -16.62 31.07
CA ARG A 942 -14.45 -16.08 32.42
C ARG A 942 -15.75 -15.61 33.08
N HIS A 943 -16.71 -15.17 32.28
CA HIS A 943 -17.91 -14.48 32.79
C HIS A 943 -19.19 -15.30 32.65
N ALA A 944 -19.17 -16.51 32.07
CA ALA A 944 -20.37 -17.34 32.04
C ALA A 944 -20.81 -17.75 33.47
N PRO A 945 -22.11 -17.67 33.82
CA PRO A 945 -23.21 -17.13 33.01
C PRO A 945 -23.24 -15.58 32.99
N PHE A 946 -23.62 -15.00 31.86
CA PHE A 946 -23.75 -13.54 31.67
C PHE A 946 -24.96 -13.18 30.81
N THR A 947 -25.29 -11.89 30.79
CA THR A 947 -26.41 -11.31 30.04
C THR A 947 -25.97 -10.60 28.76
N LEU A 948 -26.93 -10.39 27.85
CA LEU A 948 -26.73 -9.62 26.62
C LEU A 948 -26.33 -8.17 26.90
N ASP A 949 -26.78 -7.60 28.02
CA ASP A 949 -26.42 -6.24 28.44
C ASP A 949 -24.96 -6.18 28.91
N GLU A 950 -24.50 -7.16 29.68
CA GLU A 950 -23.08 -7.29 30.07
C GLU A 950 -22.19 -7.49 28.83
N LEU A 951 -22.60 -8.35 27.89
CA LEU A 951 -21.89 -8.54 26.62
C LEU A 951 -21.87 -7.27 25.76
N THR A 952 -22.97 -6.51 25.76
CA THR A 952 -23.06 -5.22 25.03
C THR A 952 -22.17 -4.17 25.68
N ALA A 953 -22.14 -4.10 27.02
CA ALA A 953 -21.27 -3.20 27.76
C ALA A 953 -19.79 -3.50 27.47
N PHE A 954 -19.42 -4.79 27.46
CA PHE A 954 -18.07 -5.23 27.11
C PHE A 954 -17.69 -4.87 25.67
N ALA A 955 -18.59 -5.09 24.71
CA ALA A 955 -18.34 -4.72 23.31
C ALA A 955 -18.13 -3.21 23.14
N LYS A 956 -18.92 -2.39 23.83
CA LYS A 956 -18.77 -0.93 23.87
C LYS A 956 -17.45 -0.52 24.52
N GLU A 957 -17.04 -1.18 25.59
CA GLU A 957 -15.75 -0.94 26.25
C GLU A 957 -14.56 -1.23 25.32
N CYS A 958 -14.70 -2.26 24.48
CA CYS A 958 -13.72 -2.63 23.45
C CYS A 958 -13.77 -1.76 22.18
N ASP A 959 -14.70 -0.80 22.09
CA ASP A 959 -15.06 -0.07 20.87
C ASP A 959 -15.24 -1.03 19.66
N SER A 960 -16.02 -2.09 19.87
CA SER A 960 -16.19 -3.15 18.88
C SER A 960 -17.62 -3.64 18.78
N THR A 961 -17.93 -4.30 17.66
CA THR A 961 -19.18 -5.05 17.51
C THR A 961 -19.10 -6.37 18.28
N ILE A 962 -20.25 -6.92 18.67
CA ILE A 962 -20.29 -8.25 19.29
C ILE A 962 -19.96 -9.33 18.25
N TYR A 963 -18.94 -10.14 18.53
CA TYR A 963 -18.57 -11.29 17.71
C TYR A 963 -19.44 -12.50 18.07
N MET A 964 -20.71 -12.46 17.66
CA MET A 964 -21.71 -13.46 18.04
C MET A 964 -21.31 -14.89 17.68
N ASP A 965 -20.67 -15.11 16.53
CA ASP A 965 -20.13 -16.44 16.16
C ASP A 965 -19.17 -17.00 17.22
N THR A 966 -18.31 -16.15 17.78
CA THR A 966 -17.40 -16.54 18.86
C THR A 966 -18.18 -16.84 20.14
N VAL A 967 -19.16 -15.99 20.47
CA VAL A 967 -19.99 -16.15 21.67
C VAL A 967 -20.74 -17.48 21.63
N HIS A 968 -21.42 -17.79 20.52
CA HIS A 968 -22.16 -19.05 20.33
C HIS A 968 -21.27 -20.32 20.35
N ARG A 969 -19.97 -20.19 20.05
CA ARG A 969 -19.00 -21.30 20.17
C ARG A 969 -18.50 -21.54 21.59
N ASN A 970 -18.48 -20.50 22.43
CA ASN A 970 -17.92 -20.58 23.78
C ASN A 970 -19.00 -20.67 24.87
N CYS A 971 -20.21 -20.18 24.61
CA CYS A 971 -21.36 -20.19 25.51
C CYS A 971 -22.63 -20.63 24.77
N ALA A 972 -23.61 -21.13 25.53
CA ALA A 972 -24.94 -21.44 25.04
C ALA A 972 -25.88 -20.27 25.35
N ARG A 973 -26.51 -19.69 24.30
CA ARG A 973 -27.60 -18.73 24.48
C ARG A 973 -28.88 -19.48 24.82
N VAL A 974 -29.43 -19.25 26.02
CA VAL A 974 -30.62 -19.97 26.52
C VAL A 974 -31.90 -19.16 26.48
N SER A 975 -31.80 -17.83 26.33
CA SER A 975 -32.95 -16.94 26.15
C SER A 975 -32.54 -15.73 25.29
N GLU A 976 -33.46 -14.77 25.13
CA GLU A 976 -33.14 -13.51 24.45
C GLU A 976 -31.98 -12.76 25.11
N THR A 977 -31.84 -12.85 26.43
CA THR A 977 -30.87 -12.07 27.18
C THR A 977 -29.80 -12.92 27.86
N GLU A 978 -29.95 -14.22 28.03
CA GLU A 978 -29.06 -15.02 28.88
C GLU A 978 -28.14 -15.97 28.11
N PHE A 979 -26.88 -16.00 28.54
CA PHE A 979 -25.84 -16.90 28.08
C PHE A 979 -25.28 -17.70 29.25
N VAL A 980 -25.11 -19.00 29.04
CA VAL A 980 -24.58 -19.93 30.05
C VAL A 980 -23.40 -20.72 29.49
N GLU A 981 -22.66 -21.41 30.36
CA GLU A 981 -21.64 -22.35 29.93
C GLU A 981 -22.23 -23.43 29.00
N THR A 982 -21.50 -23.84 27.96
CA THR A 982 -21.99 -24.83 26.99
C THR A 982 -22.37 -26.18 27.63
N GLY A 983 -21.75 -26.53 28.76
CA GLY A 983 -22.07 -27.74 29.53
C GLY A 983 -23.31 -27.64 30.42
N ALA A 984 -23.90 -26.46 30.62
CA ALA A 984 -25.06 -26.28 31.49
C ALA A 984 -26.35 -26.83 30.85
N VAL A 985 -26.44 -26.85 29.52
CA VAL A 985 -27.62 -27.35 28.80
C VAL A 985 -27.50 -28.86 28.56
N ARG A 986 -28.52 -29.62 28.97
CA ARG A 986 -28.53 -31.09 28.91
C ARG A 986 -29.23 -31.60 27.65
N TRP A 987 -28.49 -31.72 26.57
CA TRP A 987 -29.03 -32.10 25.26
C TRP A 987 -29.42 -33.58 25.16
N ASP A 988 -30.70 -33.86 24.94
CA ASP A 988 -31.19 -35.16 24.44
C ASP A 988 -31.23 -35.12 22.90
N ILE A 989 -30.03 -35.21 22.28
CA ILE A 989 -29.84 -34.96 20.85
C ILE A 989 -30.83 -35.75 19.97
N PRO A 990 -31.03 -37.07 20.14
CA PRO A 990 -31.94 -37.83 19.28
C PRO A 990 -33.40 -37.36 19.39
N ARG A 991 -33.88 -36.99 20.58
CA ARG A 991 -35.25 -36.54 20.77
C ARG A 991 -35.47 -35.12 20.28
N VAL A 992 -34.50 -34.22 20.47
CA VAL A 992 -34.58 -32.86 19.93
C VAL A 992 -34.58 -32.89 18.40
N ASP A 993 -33.68 -33.66 17.78
CA ASP A 993 -33.67 -33.82 16.31
C ASP A 993 -34.99 -34.43 15.80
N ALA A 994 -35.58 -35.39 16.53
CA ALA A 994 -36.90 -35.93 16.19
C ALA A 994 -38.02 -34.87 16.30
N ALA A 995 -37.97 -34.00 17.31
CA ALA A 995 -38.92 -32.90 17.45
C ALA A 995 -38.79 -31.89 16.30
N ILE A 996 -37.58 -31.50 15.92
CA ILE A 996 -37.33 -30.62 14.76
C ILE A 996 -37.85 -31.26 13.46
N ALA A 997 -37.66 -32.58 13.29
CA ALA A 997 -38.14 -33.30 12.11
C ALA A 997 -39.67 -33.25 11.95
N LEU A 998 -40.45 -33.20 13.04
CA LEU A 998 -41.91 -33.02 12.97
C LEU A 998 -42.31 -31.68 12.34
N HIS A 999 -41.50 -30.63 12.56
CA HIS A 999 -41.71 -29.30 12.01
C HIS A 999 -41.03 -29.08 10.65
N CYS A 1000 -40.14 -29.99 10.23
CA CYS A 1000 -39.38 -29.91 8.98
C CYS A 1000 -39.65 -31.13 8.08
N PRO A 1001 -40.87 -31.26 7.52
CA PRO A 1001 -41.19 -32.39 6.64
C PRO A 1001 -40.45 -32.33 5.29
N GLY A 1002 -40.01 -31.13 4.88
CA GLY A 1002 -39.26 -30.89 3.65
C GLY A 1002 -37.74 -30.89 3.84
N LYS A 1003 -37.04 -30.19 2.96
CA LYS A 1003 -35.57 -30.03 3.00
C LYS A 1003 -35.09 -29.09 4.11
N TYR A 1004 -35.91 -28.08 4.42
CA TYR A 1004 -35.58 -27.04 5.38
C TYR A 1004 -36.85 -26.42 5.97
N VAL A 1005 -36.69 -25.72 7.09
CA VAL A 1005 -37.73 -24.90 7.73
C VAL A 1005 -37.10 -23.61 8.27
N SER A 1006 -37.84 -22.51 8.25
CA SER A 1006 -37.39 -21.25 8.87
C SER A 1006 -37.35 -21.39 10.39
N LEU A 1007 -36.33 -20.84 11.06
CA LEU A 1007 -36.29 -20.72 12.53
C LEU A 1007 -37.57 -20.09 13.09
N LYS A 1008 -38.13 -19.10 12.38
CA LYS A 1008 -39.34 -18.37 12.76
C LYS A 1008 -40.60 -19.25 12.81
N ASN A 1009 -40.61 -20.38 12.09
CA ASN A 1009 -41.78 -21.25 11.98
C ASN A 1009 -41.90 -22.25 13.13
N ILE A 1010 -40.85 -22.48 13.92
CA ILE A 1010 -40.90 -23.34 15.10
C ILE A 1010 -41.14 -22.46 16.33
N GLN A 1011 -42.41 -22.30 16.71
CA GLN A 1011 -42.82 -21.48 17.87
C GLN A 1011 -43.40 -22.30 19.03
N TYR A 1012 -43.80 -23.55 18.76
CA TYR A 1012 -44.36 -24.46 19.73
C TYR A 1012 -43.35 -25.57 20.03
N PHE A 1013 -43.06 -25.78 21.31
CA PHE A 1013 -41.98 -26.67 21.76
C PHE A 1013 -42.49 -27.87 22.57
N ASP A 1014 -43.79 -28.20 22.49
CA ASP A 1014 -44.39 -29.27 23.28
C ASP A 1014 -43.77 -30.66 23.02
N ALA A 1015 -43.25 -30.88 21.81
CA ALA A 1015 -42.57 -32.11 21.42
C ALA A 1015 -41.09 -32.16 21.87
N PHE A 1016 -40.54 -31.05 22.35
CA PHE A 1016 -39.12 -30.96 22.70
C PHE A 1016 -38.88 -31.45 24.15
N PRO A 1017 -37.85 -32.27 24.38
CA PRO A 1017 -37.50 -32.73 25.73
C PRO A 1017 -37.01 -31.56 26.59
N TYR A 1018 -37.24 -31.61 27.90
CA TYR A 1018 -36.68 -30.61 28.82
C TYR A 1018 -35.15 -30.77 28.91
N VAL A 1019 -34.41 -29.69 28.61
CA VAL A 1019 -32.94 -29.66 28.56
C VAL A 1019 -32.30 -28.88 29.72
N GLY A 1020 -33.06 -28.59 30.77
CA GLY A 1020 -32.67 -27.71 31.89
C GLY A 1020 -33.14 -26.26 31.73
N TYR A 1021 -33.54 -25.87 30.52
CA TYR A 1021 -34.05 -24.54 30.19
C TYR A 1021 -35.32 -24.64 29.35
N SER A 1022 -36.19 -23.64 29.46
CA SER A 1022 -37.40 -23.53 28.65
C SER A 1022 -37.03 -23.25 27.20
N TRP A 1023 -37.60 -24.03 26.27
CA TRP A 1023 -37.37 -23.83 24.85
C TRP A 1023 -37.94 -22.50 24.36
N ASN A 1024 -37.15 -21.85 23.50
CA ASN A 1024 -37.47 -20.64 22.78
C ASN A 1024 -36.62 -20.60 21.51
N SER A 1025 -36.88 -19.62 20.64
CA SER A 1025 -36.22 -19.55 19.34
C SER A 1025 -34.70 -19.32 19.42
N TYR A 1026 -34.19 -18.69 20.48
CA TYR A 1026 -32.75 -18.49 20.71
C TYR A 1026 -32.06 -19.79 21.14
N LEU A 1027 -32.67 -20.56 22.05
CA LEU A 1027 -32.16 -21.87 22.44
C LEU A 1027 -32.20 -22.87 21.27
N LEU A 1028 -33.22 -22.78 20.41
CA LEU A 1028 -33.30 -23.55 19.17
C LEU A 1028 -32.20 -23.16 18.18
N GLU A 1029 -31.98 -21.87 17.95
CA GLU A 1029 -30.88 -21.37 17.10
C GLU A 1029 -29.53 -21.90 17.61
N GLN A 1030 -29.28 -21.80 18.92
CA GLN A 1030 -28.07 -22.35 19.55
C GLN A 1030 -27.91 -23.85 19.30
N TYR A 1031 -28.98 -24.63 19.50
CA TYR A 1031 -28.93 -26.09 19.34
C TYR A 1031 -28.60 -26.50 17.90
N VAL A 1032 -29.28 -25.91 16.92
CA VAL A 1032 -29.09 -26.25 15.50
C VAL A 1032 -27.73 -25.76 15.00
N ALA A 1033 -27.22 -24.65 15.55
CA ALA A 1033 -25.90 -24.12 15.21
C ALA A 1033 -24.74 -25.02 15.69
N THR A 1034 -24.82 -25.56 16.91
CA THR A 1034 -23.64 -26.17 17.55
C THR A 1034 -23.78 -27.64 17.95
N VAL A 1035 -25.00 -28.22 17.98
CA VAL A 1035 -25.25 -29.53 18.60
C VAL A 1035 -25.93 -30.54 17.67
N SER A 1036 -26.91 -30.12 16.87
CA SER A 1036 -27.73 -31.04 16.05
C SER A 1036 -26.90 -31.92 15.12
N LYS A 1037 -27.26 -33.21 15.06
CA LYS A 1037 -26.62 -34.21 14.18
C LYS A 1037 -27.34 -34.34 12.84
N ASN A 1038 -28.65 -34.08 12.81
CA ASN A 1038 -29.46 -34.24 11.60
C ASN A 1038 -29.68 -32.91 10.85
N PHE A 1039 -29.57 -31.79 11.54
CA PHE A 1039 -29.82 -30.46 10.99
C PHE A 1039 -28.60 -29.55 11.10
N THR A 1040 -28.59 -28.50 10.30
CA THR A 1040 -27.59 -27.42 10.32
C THR A 1040 -28.27 -26.07 10.16
N LEU A 1041 -27.72 -25.03 10.78
CA LEU A 1041 -28.21 -23.67 10.66
C LEU A 1041 -27.55 -22.99 9.46
N MET A 1042 -28.35 -22.54 8.50
CA MET A 1042 -27.90 -21.70 7.40
C MET A 1042 -28.51 -20.30 7.52
N HIS A 1043 -27.65 -19.30 7.67
CA HIS A 1043 -28.05 -17.92 7.92
C HIS A 1043 -26.95 -16.95 7.46
N SER A 1044 -27.29 -15.65 7.41
CA SER A 1044 -26.31 -14.61 7.06
C SER A 1044 -25.39 -14.24 8.22
N SER A 1045 -25.95 -14.14 9.43
CA SER A 1045 -25.26 -13.76 10.66
C SER A 1045 -26.19 -13.96 11.86
N TYR A 1046 -25.65 -14.13 13.06
CA TYR A 1046 -26.44 -14.05 14.29
C TYR A 1046 -26.91 -12.62 14.53
N ALA A 1047 -28.15 -12.45 14.98
CA ALA A 1047 -28.69 -11.14 15.30
C ALA A 1047 -28.83 -10.95 16.83
N LYS A 1048 -28.69 -9.70 17.25
CA LYS A 1048 -28.73 -9.34 18.67
C LYS A 1048 -30.10 -9.60 19.29
N ASN A 1049 -31.17 -9.12 18.65
CA ASN A 1049 -32.53 -9.08 19.22
C ASN A 1049 -33.53 -9.88 18.38
N ASN A 1050 -33.06 -10.77 17.51
CA ASN A 1050 -33.93 -11.61 16.68
C ASN A 1050 -33.17 -12.87 16.27
N VAL A 1051 -33.90 -13.89 15.83
CA VAL A 1051 -33.35 -15.08 15.20
C VAL A 1051 -33.83 -15.16 13.75
N SER A 1052 -32.96 -15.54 12.84
CA SER A 1052 -33.32 -15.72 11.43
C SER A 1052 -32.40 -16.71 10.77
N GLY A 1053 -32.94 -17.47 9.83
CA GLY A 1053 -32.18 -18.49 9.11
C GLY A 1053 -33.01 -19.73 8.84
N ALA A 1054 -32.44 -20.60 8.02
CA ALA A 1054 -33.01 -21.90 7.70
C ALA A 1054 -32.37 -22.99 8.56
N ILE A 1055 -33.20 -23.82 9.18
CA ILE A 1055 -32.82 -25.12 9.70
C ILE A 1055 -32.90 -26.09 8.52
N VAL A 1056 -31.74 -26.55 8.05
CA VAL A 1056 -31.62 -27.39 6.85
C VAL A 1056 -31.26 -28.80 7.27
N ARG A 1057 -31.92 -29.80 6.68
CA ARG A 1057 -31.52 -31.20 6.89
C ARG A 1057 -30.18 -31.43 6.22
N ARG A 1058 -29.25 -32.10 6.90
CA ARG A 1058 -27.91 -32.37 6.35
C ARG A 1058 -27.94 -33.31 5.13
N ASP A 1059 -29.00 -34.11 4.98
CA ASP A 1059 -29.21 -34.99 3.83
C ASP A 1059 -29.93 -34.33 2.65
N ALA A 1060 -30.25 -33.02 2.72
CA ALA A 1060 -30.99 -32.31 1.67
C ALA A 1060 -30.17 -31.94 0.43
N GLY A 1061 -28.84 -32.07 0.48
CA GLY A 1061 -27.93 -31.67 -0.61
C GLY A 1061 -27.90 -30.16 -0.89
N LEU A 1062 -28.09 -29.35 0.16
CA LEU A 1062 -27.99 -27.89 0.11
C LEU A 1062 -26.80 -27.49 1.00
N ASP A 1063 -25.69 -27.08 0.39
CA ASP A 1063 -24.44 -26.83 1.11
C ASP A 1063 -24.22 -25.34 1.43
N PHE A 1064 -24.85 -24.44 0.66
CA PHE A 1064 -24.71 -23.00 0.84
C PHE A 1064 -26.05 -22.33 1.13
N PHE A 1065 -26.03 -21.30 1.99
CA PHE A 1065 -27.24 -20.55 2.34
C PHE A 1065 -27.94 -19.96 1.11
N ASP A 1066 -27.17 -19.46 0.15
CA ASP A 1066 -27.70 -18.88 -1.10
C ASP A 1066 -28.45 -19.92 -1.94
N ASP A 1067 -28.09 -21.21 -1.86
CA ASP A 1067 -28.84 -22.30 -2.53
C ASP A 1067 -30.19 -22.52 -1.87
N VAL A 1068 -30.24 -22.45 -0.53
CA VAL A 1068 -31.49 -22.53 0.22
C VAL A 1068 -32.40 -21.38 -0.15
N LEU A 1069 -31.89 -20.15 -0.19
CA LEU A 1069 -32.65 -18.96 -0.58
C LEU A 1069 -33.14 -19.04 -2.03
N ALA A 1070 -32.31 -19.56 -2.94
CA ALA A 1070 -32.69 -19.73 -4.34
C ALA A 1070 -33.81 -20.79 -4.51
N ASP A 1071 -33.74 -21.92 -3.80
CA ASP A 1071 -34.80 -22.93 -3.81
C ASP A 1071 -36.10 -22.40 -3.17
N ILE A 1072 -36.01 -21.62 -2.08
CA ILE A 1072 -37.17 -20.95 -1.47
C ILE A 1072 -37.87 -20.06 -2.49
N LEU A 1073 -37.13 -19.15 -3.13
CA LEU A 1073 -37.69 -18.21 -4.10
C LEU A 1073 -38.21 -18.92 -5.35
N ALA A 1074 -37.55 -19.99 -5.80
CA ALA A 1074 -38.02 -20.78 -6.95
C ALA A 1074 -39.41 -21.39 -6.70
N ASN A 1075 -39.68 -21.81 -5.46
CA ASN A 1075 -40.94 -22.46 -5.06
C ASN A 1075 -42.00 -21.49 -4.50
N ALA A 1076 -41.63 -20.24 -4.20
CA ALA A 1076 -42.55 -19.24 -3.68
C ALA A 1076 -43.38 -18.57 -4.80
N PRO A 1077 -44.65 -18.22 -4.57
CA PRO A 1077 -45.47 -17.44 -5.49
C PRO A 1077 -45.09 -15.95 -5.40
N VAL A 1078 -43.83 -15.63 -5.72
CA VAL A 1078 -43.27 -14.28 -5.69
C VAL A 1078 -42.66 -13.92 -7.05
N ASP A 1079 -42.79 -12.66 -7.42
CA ASP A 1079 -42.13 -12.08 -8.58
C ASP A 1079 -40.62 -12.07 -8.33
N LEU A 1080 -39.86 -12.63 -9.28
CA LEU A 1080 -38.40 -12.80 -9.18
C LEU A 1080 -37.67 -11.49 -9.55
N GLU A 1081 -38.06 -10.44 -8.84
CA GLU A 1081 -37.46 -9.11 -8.81
C GLU A 1081 -36.90 -8.81 -7.41
N LYS A 1082 -35.98 -7.85 -7.32
CA LYS A 1082 -35.15 -7.63 -6.13
C LYS A 1082 -35.96 -7.34 -4.87
N ASP A 1083 -36.86 -6.36 -4.92
CA ASP A 1083 -37.59 -5.91 -3.72
C ASP A 1083 -38.62 -6.94 -3.23
N PRO A 1084 -39.48 -7.54 -4.11
CA PRO A 1084 -40.41 -8.58 -3.69
C PRO A 1084 -39.71 -9.80 -3.08
N CYS A 1085 -38.56 -10.21 -3.64
CA CYS A 1085 -37.78 -11.34 -3.11
C CYS A 1085 -37.23 -11.03 -1.71
N LEU A 1086 -36.61 -9.85 -1.51
CA LEU A 1086 -36.09 -9.44 -0.20
C LEU A 1086 -37.20 -9.34 0.85
N GLU A 1087 -38.36 -8.82 0.46
CA GLU A 1087 -39.52 -8.75 1.34
C GLU A 1087 -40.05 -10.14 1.71
N HIS A 1088 -40.19 -11.04 0.75
CA HIS A 1088 -40.62 -12.40 1.00
C HIS A 1088 -39.67 -13.14 1.96
N LEU A 1089 -38.36 -13.10 1.69
CA LEU A 1089 -37.35 -13.77 2.53
C LEU A 1089 -37.32 -13.21 3.97
N ALA A 1090 -37.48 -11.89 4.12
CA ALA A 1090 -37.54 -11.25 5.44
C ALA A 1090 -38.82 -11.64 6.18
N ASN A 1091 -39.98 -11.59 5.52
CA ASN A 1091 -41.26 -11.92 6.13
C ASN A 1091 -41.34 -13.39 6.57
N ALA A 1092 -40.77 -14.30 5.76
CA ALA A 1092 -40.65 -15.72 6.07
C ALA A 1092 -39.58 -16.04 7.14
N GLY A 1093 -38.78 -15.05 7.57
CA GLY A 1093 -37.82 -15.20 8.67
C GLY A 1093 -36.48 -15.82 8.28
N TYR A 1094 -36.14 -15.86 6.99
CA TYR A 1094 -34.84 -16.37 6.53
C TYR A 1094 -33.73 -15.33 6.64
N ILE A 1095 -34.06 -14.03 6.50
CA ILE A 1095 -33.12 -12.91 6.67
C ILE A 1095 -33.71 -11.89 7.64
N THR A 1096 -32.84 -11.18 8.38
CA THR A 1096 -33.27 -10.13 9.33
C THR A 1096 -33.48 -8.76 8.67
N ARG A 1097 -32.71 -8.43 7.63
CA ARG A 1097 -32.77 -7.13 6.94
C ARG A 1097 -33.22 -7.34 5.50
N LYS A 1098 -34.02 -6.42 4.95
CA LYS A 1098 -34.35 -6.34 3.51
C LYS A 1098 -33.14 -5.87 2.68
N LYS A 1099 -31.97 -6.47 2.91
CA LYS A 1099 -30.70 -6.20 2.23
C LYS A 1099 -29.90 -7.49 2.19
N LEU A 1100 -29.52 -7.90 0.99
CA LEU A 1100 -28.63 -9.04 0.74
C LEU A 1100 -27.79 -8.73 -0.49
N SER A 1101 -26.46 -8.82 -0.41
CA SER A 1101 -25.55 -8.46 -1.50
C SER A 1101 -25.67 -9.40 -2.69
N SER A 1102 -25.84 -10.70 -2.44
CA SER A 1102 -25.95 -11.75 -3.47
C SER A 1102 -27.37 -11.94 -4.03
N ILE A 1103 -28.32 -11.06 -3.71
CA ILE A 1103 -29.73 -11.23 -4.11
C ILE A 1103 -29.93 -11.39 -5.62
N ASN A 1104 -29.14 -10.69 -6.44
CA ASN A 1104 -29.26 -10.78 -7.90
C ASN A 1104 -28.85 -12.16 -8.43
N GLU A 1105 -27.81 -12.76 -7.85
CA GLU A 1105 -27.33 -14.10 -8.19
C GLU A 1105 -28.35 -15.16 -7.73
N ILE A 1106 -28.87 -15.00 -6.52
CA ILE A 1106 -29.91 -15.86 -5.95
C ILE A 1106 -31.18 -15.83 -6.82
N ILE A 1107 -31.62 -14.65 -7.26
CA ILE A 1107 -32.77 -14.49 -8.17
C ILE A 1107 -32.51 -15.20 -9.51
N THR A 1108 -31.30 -15.07 -10.05
CA THR A 1108 -30.92 -15.73 -11.32
C THR A 1108 -31.00 -17.25 -11.17
N ARG A 1109 -30.46 -17.81 -10.08
CA ARG A 1109 -30.54 -19.23 -9.76
C ARG A 1109 -31.98 -19.69 -9.53
N ALA A 1110 -32.79 -18.90 -8.83
CA ALA A 1110 -34.20 -19.17 -8.60
C ALA A 1110 -35.01 -19.21 -9.93
N LYS A 1111 -34.73 -18.31 -10.87
CA LYS A 1111 -35.33 -18.32 -12.22
C LYS A 1111 -34.99 -19.61 -12.97
N MET A 1112 -33.73 -20.03 -12.94
CA MET A 1112 -33.30 -21.28 -13.56
C MET A 1112 -34.03 -22.49 -12.94
N LEU A 1113 -34.09 -22.57 -11.61
CA LEU A 1113 -34.80 -23.64 -10.90
C LEU A 1113 -36.31 -23.65 -11.21
N ARG A 1114 -36.94 -22.48 -11.31
CA ARG A 1114 -38.36 -22.36 -11.67
C ARG A 1114 -38.62 -22.81 -13.11
N SER A 1115 -37.71 -22.51 -14.04
CA SER A 1115 -37.79 -22.95 -15.45
C SER A 1115 -37.57 -24.45 -15.66
N GLN A 1116 -36.87 -25.14 -14.74
CA GLN A 1116 -36.70 -26.59 -14.81
C GLN A 1116 -37.90 -27.36 -14.26
N LYS A 1117 -38.84 -26.68 -13.57
CA LYS A 1117 -40.04 -27.26 -12.95
C LYS A 1117 -41.32 -26.99 -13.74
N GLY A 1118 -41.31 -26.01 -14.63
CA GLY A 1118 -42.39 -25.74 -15.60
C GLY A 1118 -42.07 -26.39 -16.93
#